data_AF-A0A4S9BEK6-F1
#
_entry.id   AF-A0A4S9BEK6-F1
#
_cell.length_a   1.000
_cell.length_b   1.000
_cell.length_c   1.000
_cell.angle_alpha   90.00
_cell.angle_beta   90.00
_cell.angle_gamma   90.00
#
_symmetry.space_group_name_H-M   'P 1'
#
loop_
_entity.id
_entity.type
_entity.pdbx_description
1 polymer ?
#
loop_
_entity_poly.entity_id
_entity_poly.type
_entity_poly.pdbx_seq_one_letter_code
_entity_poly.pdbx_strand_id
1 'polypeptide(L)'
;MPRTPRDRGERGERDADRERHHHQQRPRKGHRYNDSTSELIEKPTHQHRRHRSESQSPRKKKKRFYYPEDETTESSKSTSNALSAGALSQLDAANVGDVRWNSNGGAKGTERFTDIEEEQRKQERRERRERRRRREAGENFNEYRHKEKRKQSRVVSGTYLERGAEPYDEKVVLVDQRVRMRGGAGSVESEEDEARRRKRRRIGIVGIVILVISAIVIPVGVVLSNKSKSSSSTDSTSDTTTSSSQPSNKNLNGMSESDIPKEAQGTYLDPFTWYDTTDFNVTYTAATIGGLSVMGLNETWDDSAKANENVPALDKSWEYGKMPIRGVNVGGWLSIEPVITPSLFSDFKTSDGVIDEWTLCSKLGASRAQSTLEQHYSQFLTEADFAGIQAAGFDHVRIPFSYWAVTTYDGDPYVPKISWRYLLRAIEWARKYGLRINLDLHGAPGSQNGWNHSGHQGAINWLDGTDGTLNGQRTLDIHSQLSTFFAQPRYKNIITIYGLVNEPKMTYLDVDTVLTWTKSAITKIRANNLTAIITFGDGFRGLDNWQGELQDFLNLLLDVHQYVIFNNQQISLPHSDKVAFACSTWTNQTLRSSDKATGFGPTLCGEWSQADTDCATYLNNVGVGSRWEGTLNMLSTPGGSLDGSVLSPTCPTSNSPRCSCANANASPSAYSPAYKQFLLDFAEAQMHSFEQGWGWFYWTWKTESAWQWSYKDGIAAGILPQKTWDRKYSCGQGVDYAGMGLAENY
;
A
#
# COMPACT_ATOMS: atom_id res chain seq x y z
N MET A 1 74.41 -13.27 42.75
CA MET A 1 74.38 -13.35 41.27
C MET A 1 73.04 -12.80 40.77
N PRO A 2 72.91 -12.38 39.49
CA PRO A 2 72.64 -10.95 39.18
C PRO A 2 71.26 -10.67 38.52
N ARG A 3 70.81 -9.42 38.30
CA ARG A 3 71.07 -8.06 38.86
C ARG A 3 69.99 -7.11 38.30
N THR A 4 69.57 -6.10 39.06
CA THR A 4 69.06 -4.82 38.51
C THR A 4 70.24 -3.92 38.11
N PRO A 5 70.13 -3.13 37.04
CA PRO A 5 69.87 -1.68 37.18
C PRO A 5 68.79 -1.17 36.17
N ARG A 6 68.17 0.04 36.26
CA ARG A 6 68.68 1.42 36.44
C ARG A 6 69.54 1.88 35.23
N ASP A 7 69.52 3.14 34.75
CA ASP A 7 68.80 4.38 35.10
C ASP A 7 69.01 5.43 33.96
N ARG A 8 68.28 6.57 33.98
CA ARG A 8 68.56 7.84 33.24
C ARG A 8 68.42 7.83 31.70
N GLY A 9 68.20 8.98 31.03
CA GLY A 9 68.06 10.35 31.56
C GLY A 9 67.70 11.44 30.52
N GLU A 10 67.64 12.67 31.03
CA GLU A 10 67.10 13.92 30.45
C GLU A 10 67.73 14.47 29.14
N ARG A 11 67.05 15.50 28.59
CA ARG A 11 67.47 16.53 27.60
C ARG A 11 67.41 16.13 26.12
N GLY A 12 67.11 17.03 25.18
CA GLY A 12 66.63 18.42 25.35
C GLY A 12 67.07 19.37 24.23
N GLU A 13 66.14 20.21 23.75
CA GLU A 13 66.33 21.43 22.95
C GLU A 13 66.85 21.37 21.48
N ARG A 14 66.11 22.09 20.59
CA ARG A 14 66.59 22.89 19.44
C ARG A 14 67.20 22.14 18.21
N ASP A 15 67.14 22.64 16.98
CA ASP A 15 66.29 23.66 16.32
C ASP A 15 66.38 23.52 14.78
N ALA A 16 65.44 24.14 14.05
CA ALA A 16 65.49 24.45 12.59
C ALA A 16 65.44 23.24 11.59
N ASP A 17 65.10 23.40 10.31
CA ASP A 17 64.69 24.59 9.53
C ASP A 17 63.73 24.22 8.36
N ARG A 18 63.16 25.25 7.70
CA ARG A 18 62.37 25.23 6.43
C ARG A 18 60.94 24.62 6.46
N GLU A 19 59.96 25.16 5.74
CA GLU A 19 59.85 26.49 5.12
C GLU A 19 58.37 26.98 5.02
N ARG A 20 58.22 28.25 5.39
CA ARG A 20 57.21 29.30 5.11
C ARG A 20 56.31 29.07 3.85
N HIS A 21 55.07 29.58 3.75
CA HIS A 21 54.55 30.88 4.23
C HIS A 21 53.03 30.92 4.54
N HIS A 22 52.67 31.82 5.47
CA HIS A 22 51.33 32.38 5.77
C HIS A 22 50.85 33.38 4.65
N HIS A 23 49.64 33.98 4.58
CA HIS A 23 48.39 33.95 5.37
C HIS A 23 47.18 34.53 4.57
N GLN A 24 45.96 34.17 4.97
CA GLN A 24 44.74 34.99 5.21
C GLN A 24 44.37 36.30 4.43
N GLN A 25 43.03 36.50 4.36
CA GLN A 25 42.24 37.77 4.34
C GLN A 25 41.78 38.42 3.00
N ARG A 26 40.79 39.32 3.15
CA ARG A 26 39.86 39.95 2.15
C ARG A 26 40.19 41.47 1.99
N PRO A 27 39.34 42.36 1.38
CA PRO A 27 38.58 42.39 0.11
C PRO A 27 38.76 43.72 -0.72
N ARG A 28 38.06 43.85 -1.89
CA ARG A 28 37.39 45.07 -2.48
C ARG A 28 37.83 45.62 -3.87
N LYS A 29 36.80 45.89 -4.69
CA LYS A 29 36.52 47.04 -5.62
C LYS A 29 37.39 47.36 -6.87
N GLY A 30 36.66 47.68 -7.98
CA GLY A 30 37.08 48.59 -9.08
C GLY A 30 37.51 47.91 -10.39
N HIS A 31 37.37 48.49 -11.59
CA HIS A 31 36.63 49.69 -12.02
C HIS A 31 36.24 49.61 -13.54
N ARG A 32 35.53 50.62 -14.07
CA ARG A 32 35.04 50.71 -15.48
C ARG A 32 36.12 50.81 -16.56
N TYR A 33 35.76 50.49 -17.81
CA TYR A 33 36.04 51.38 -18.94
C TYR A 33 34.89 51.45 -19.98
N ASN A 34 35.00 52.44 -20.87
CA ASN A 34 34.10 52.90 -21.93
C ASN A 34 34.14 52.01 -23.23
N ASP A 35 33.44 52.27 -24.36
CA ASP A 35 32.84 53.52 -24.90
C ASP A 35 31.60 53.33 -25.82
N SER A 36 31.15 54.45 -26.39
CA SER A 36 30.11 54.79 -27.38
C SER A 36 30.23 54.08 -28.76
N THR A 37 29.31 54.14 -29.74
CA THR A 37 28.49 55.28 -30.28
C THR A 37 27.06 54.92 -30.71
N SER A 38 26.32 55.91 -31.27
CA SER A 38 24.88 55.88 -31.62
C SER A 38 24.62 56.14 -33.11
N GLU A 39 23.49 55.63 -33.64
CA GLU A 39 22.60 56.19 -34.68
C GLU A 39 21.32 55.28 -34.69
N LEU A 40 20.05 55.74 -34.71
CA LEU A 40 19.29 56.58 -35.66
C LEU A 40 19.10 55.84 -37.02
N ILE A 41 17.92 55.80 -37.67
CA ILE A 41 16.73 56.68 -37.59
C ILE A 41 15.41 56.00 -38.09
N GLU A 42 14.25 56.54 -37.66
CA GLU A 42 12.87 56.49 -38.26
C GLU A 42 12.00 55.21 -38.40
N LYS A 43 10.71 55.46 -38.72
CA LYS A 43 9.54 54.56 -38.93
C LYS A 43 8.83 54.97 -40.24
N PRO A 44 7.91 54.17 -40.83
CA PRO A 44 6.48 54.46 -40.61
C PRO A 44 5.57 53.19 -40.56
N THR A 45 4.35 53.23 -41.12
CA THR A 45 3.17 52.51 -40.56
C THR A 45 2.15 51.90 -41.55
N HIS A 46 1.42 50.87 -41.08
CA HIS A 46 0.04 50.43 -41.42
C HIS A 46 -0.34 49.84 -42.80
N GLN A 47 -0.92 48.62 -42.76
CA GLN A 47 -2.02 48.07 -43.63
C GLN A 47 -1.73 47.86 -45.15
N HIS A 48 -2.42 47.01 -45.95
CA HIS A 48 -3.51 46.03 -45.76
C HIS A 48 -3.51 44.94 -46.89
N ARG A 49 -3.75 43.65 -46.56
CA ARG A 49 -4.42 42.56 -47.36
C ARG A 49 -3.89 42.07 -48.76
N ARG A 50 -3.99 40.72 -48.94
CA ARG A 50 -4.08 39.87 -50.18
C ARG A 50 -2.79 39.30 -50.85
N HIS A 51 -3.00 38.21 -51.62
CA HIS A 51 -2.05 37.31 -52.33
C HIS A 51 -1.16 38.04 -53.39
N ARG A 52 0.00 37.51 -53.86
CA ARG A 52 0.18 36.24 -54.61
C ARG A 52 1.65 35.81 -54.81
N SER A 53 1.84 34.50 -55.08
CA SER A 53 2.97 33.74 -55.68
C SER A 53 4.27 34.40 -56.20
N GLU A 54 5.41 33.74 -55.97
CA GLU A 54 6.41 33.30 -56.99
C GLU A 54 7.46 32.34 -56.37
N SER A 55 8.48 31.85 -57.10
CA SER A 55 8.45 30.61 -57.90
C SER A 55 9.85 29.97 -58.07
N GLN A 56 9.94 28.66 -58.39
CA GLN A 56 10.88 28.06 -59.38
C GLN A 56 10.78 26.50 -59.47
N SER A 57 11.38 25.90 -60.50
CA SER A 57 11.36 24.46 -60.86
C SER A 57 12.47 24.17 -61.91
N PRO A 58 12.90 22.92 -62.22
CA PRO A 58 12.42 22.31 -63.49
C PRO A 58 12.49 20.75 -63.69
N ARG A 59 11.39 20.17 -64.24
CA ARG A 59 11.34 19.14 -65.35
C ARG A 59 11.85 17.70 -65.08
N LYS A 60 11.49 16.59 -65.79
CA LYS A 60 10.75 16.10 -67.01
C LYS A 60 10.29 14.64 -66.68
N LYS A 61 9.33 13.85 -67.24
CA LYS A 61 8.41 13.73 -68.43
C LYS A 61 6.91 13.65 -67.89
N LYS A 62 5.74 13.40 -68.54
CA LYS A 62 5.16 12.85 -69.81
C LYS A 62 5.02 11.30 -69.91
N LYS A 63 3.87 10.65 -70.29
CA LYS A 63 2.49 11.11 -70.69
C LYS A 63 1.41 9.96 -70.85
N ARG A 64 0.13 10.17 -70.40
CA ARG A 64 -1.23 9.89 -71.02
C ARG A 64 -1.63 8.50 -71.64
N PHE A 65 -2.90 8.05 -71.79
CA PHE A 65 -4.29 8.52 -71.49
C PHE A 65 -5.36 7.39 -71.70
N TYR A 66 -6.52 7.39 -71.00
CA TYR A 66 -7.93 7.40 -71.51
C TYR A 66 -8.98 7.43 -70.34
N TYR A 67 -10.30 7.45 -70.62
CA TYR A 67 -11.51 7.53 -69.73
C TYR A 67 -12.68 6.73 -70.41
N PRO A 68 -13.97 6.62 -69.96
CA PRO A 68 -14.74 7.40 -68.96
C PRO A 68 -15.60 6.59 -67.93
N GLU A 69 -16.38 7.32 -67.10
CA GLU A 69 -17.78 7.09 -66.62
C GLU A 69 -18.26 5.72 -66.04
N ASP A 70 -19.26 5.62 -65.13
CA ASP A 70 -19.82 6.52 -64.08
C ASP A 70 -20.76 5.69 -63.15
N GLU A 71 -21.55 6.38 -62.30
CA GLU A 71 -22.76 5.98 -61.55
C GLU A 71 -22.65 5.21 -60.21
N THR A 72 -23.58 5.62 -59.33
CA THR A 72 -23.97 5.00 -58.04
C THR A 72 -25.34 4.28 -58.26
N THR A 73 -26.11 3.71 -57.33
CA THR A 73 -26.32 3.93 -55.88
C THR A 73 -27.14 2.75 -55.27
N GLU A 74 -27.36 2.77 -53.94
CA GLU A 74 -28.50 2.14 -53.20
C GLU A 74 -28.57 0.60 -53.02
N SER A 75 -29.28 0.01 -52.04
CA SER A 75 -29.73 0.44 -50.68
C SER A 75 -30.30 -0.75 -49.86
N SER A 76 -30.25 -0.66 -48.52
CA SER A 76 -31.12 -1.34 -47.52
C SER A 76 -31.04 -2.87 -47.22
N LYS A 77 -30.70 -3.17 -45.95
CA LYS A 77 -31.34 -4.11 -44.97
C LYS A 77 -32.03 -5.39 -45.51
N SER A 78 -31.69 -6.62 -45.07
CA SER A 78 -32.01 -7.10 -43.69
C SER A 78 -31.64 -8.58 -43.42
N THR A 79 -31.75 -8.96 -42.15
CA THR A 79 -31.74 -10.29 -41.47
C THR A 79 -31.85 -11.61 -42.27
N SER A 80 -30.83 -12.45 -42.09
CA SER A 80 -30.85 -13.91 -41.82
C SER A 80 -32.17 -14.71 -41.90
N ASN A 81 -32.20 -15.81 -42.70
CA ASN A 81 -32.12 -17.19 -42.17
C ASN A 81 -32.14 -18.31 -43.24
N ALA A 82 -31.73 -19.52 -42.81
CA ALA A 82 -32.10 -20.86 -43.29
C ALA A 82 -31.76 -21.35 -44.73
N LEU A 83 -31.02 -22.48 -44.79
CA LEU A 83 -31.45 -23.83 -45.23
C LEU A 83 -32.75 -23.91 -46.10
N SER A 84 -32.90 -24.76 -47.12
CA SER A 84 -32.39 -26.14 -47.30
C SER A 84 -32.62 -26.66 -48.74
N ALA A 85 -32.23 -27.93 -49.00
CA ALA A 85 -32.62 -28.76 -50.16
C ALA A 85 -32.12 -28.27 -51.55
N GLY A 86 -31.95 -29.11 -52.57
CA GLY A 86 -32.32 -30.53 -52.70
C GLY A 86 -33.38 -30.71 -53.80
N ALA A 87 -33.27 -31.77 -54.61
CA ALA A 87 -34.10 -32.07 -55.79
C ALA A 87 -33.91 -31.18 -57.04
N LEU A 88 -32.75 -31.33 -57.67
CA LEU A 88 -32.65 -31.49 -59.14
C LEU A 88 -31.85 -32.79 -59.40
N SER A 89 -32.45 -33.97 -59.26
CA SER A 89 -32.99 -34.76 -60.39
C SER A 89 -32.08 -34.70 -61.63
N GLN A 90 -31.26 -35.70 -61.93
CA GLN A 90 -31.68 -36.97 -62.55
C GLN A 90 -32.64 -36.80 -63.75
N LEU A 91 -32.22 -35.99 -64.71
CA LEU A 91 -32.47 -36.04 -66.16
C LEU A 91 -31.22 -35.39 -66.81
N ASP A 92 -30.51 -35.91 -67.81
CA ASP A 92 -30.60 -37.17 -68.56
C ASP A 92 -29.21 -37.87 -68.58
N ALA A 93 -29.01 -39.19 -68.74
CA ALA A 93 -29.86 -40.29 -69.23
C ALA A 93 -29.95 -40.52 -70.76
N ALA A 94 -28.96 -40.10 -71.57
CA ALA A 94 -28.82 -40.61 -72.95
C ALA A 94 -27.39 -40.61 -73.57
N ASN A 95 -26.84 -41.82 -73.74
CA ASN A 95 -26.03 -42.33 -74.87
C ASN A 95 -24.61 -41.80 -75.25
N VAL A 96 -23.82 -42.76 -75.76
CA VAL A 96 -22.52 -42.69 -76.50
C VAL A 96 -21.27 -42.25 -75.70
N GLY A 97 -20.18 -43.03 -75.60
CA GLY A 97 -19.97 -44.46 -75.92
C GLY A 97 -18.49 -44.86 -76.12
N ASP A 98 -18.13 -46.11 -75.74
CA ASP A 98 -16.99 -46.95 -76.20
C ASP A 98 -15.52 -46.40 -76.04
N VAL A 99 -14.40 -47.13 -75.89
CA VAL A 99 -14.01 -48.54 -76.19
C VAL A 99 -12.89 -49.06 -75.23
N ARG A 100 -13.05 -50.26 -74.62
CA ARG A 100 -12.02 -51.22 -74.08
C ARG A 100 -10.96 -50.73 -73.04
N TRP A 101 -10.24 -51.58 -72.28
CA TRP A 101 -9.88 -53.01 -72.42
C TRP A 101 -9.96 -53.82 -71.10
N ASN A 102 -9.82 -55.15 -71.21
CA ASN A 102 -9.95 -56.18 -70.15
C ASN A 102 -8.84 -56.12 -69.06
N SER A 103 -8.95 -56.79 -67.89
CA SER A 103 -9.58 -58.11 -67.66
C SER A 103 -10.16 -58.41 -66.26
N ASN A 104 -11.14 -59.33 -66.27
CA ASN A 104 -11.70 -60.20 -65.22
C ASN A 104 -10.97 -60.32 -63.86
N GLY A 105 -11.65 -60.51 -62.73
CA GLY A 105 -13.11 -60.60 -62.45
C GLY A 105 -13.32 -61.17 -61.03
N GLY A 106 -14.22 -60.62 -60.20
CA GLY A 106 -15.64 -61.01 -60.11
C GLY A 106 -15.91 -61.75 -58.79
N ALA A 107 -17.13 -61.88 -58.25
CA ALA A 107 -18.41 -61.22 -58.58
C ALA A 107 -19.43 -61.44 -57.43
N LYS A 108 -20.42 -60.53 -57.29
CA LYS A 108 -21.62 -60.61 -56.41
C LYS A 108 -21.35 -60.52 -54.88
N GLY A 109 -22.27 -60.01 -54.05
CA GLY A 109 -23.49 -59.27 -54.40
C GLY A 109 -24.41 -58.99 -53.20
N THR A 110 -24.93 -57.76 -53.15
CA THR A 110 -26.31 -57.35 -52.77
C THR A 110 -27.01 -57.93 -51.53
N GLU A 111 -27.52 -57.02 -50.69
CA GLU A 111 -28.81 -57.14 -49.97
C GLU A 111 -28.88 -58.19 -48.85
N ARG A 112 -27.98 -57.99 -47.89
CA ARG A 112 -28.31 -57.87 -46.47
C ARG A 112 -27.33 -56.87 -45.83
N PHE A 113 -27.35 -56.70 -44.52
CA PHE A 113 -26.40 -55.88 -43.74
C PHE A 113 -26.55 -54.34 -43.80
N THR A 114 -27.60 -53.74 -44.39
CA THR A 114 -27.89 -52.30 -44.19
C THR A 114 -28.12 -51.95 -42.71
N ASP A 115 -28.81 -52.81 -41.97
CA ASP A 115 -29.01 -52.66 -40.52
C ASP A 115 -27.73 -52.96 -39.72
N ILE A 116 -26.85 -53.80 -40.27
CA ILE A 116 -25.64 -54.28 -39.60
C ILE A 116 -24.45 -53.34 -39.84
N GLU A 117 -24.38 -52.63 -40.97
CA GLU A 117 -23.49 -51.48 -41.10
C GLU A 117 -23.85 -50.36 -40.11
N GLU A 118 -25.14 -50.14 -39.82
CA GLU A 118 -25.52 -49.11 -38.85
C GLU A 118 -25.19 -49.54 -37.41
N GLU A 119 -25.44 -50.81 -37.05
CA GLU A 119 -24.95 -51.37 -35.78
C GLU A 119 -23.43 -51.37 -35.69
N GLN A 120 -22.69 -51.78 -36.73
CA GLN A 120 -21.22 -51.72 -36.74
C GLN A 120 -20.70 -50.30 -36.60
N ARG A 121 -21.31 -49.29 -37.26
CA ARG A 121 -20.94 -47.87 -37.10
C ARG A 121 -21.27 -47.35 -35.68
N LYS A 122 -22.29 -47.89 -34.99
CA LYS A 122 -22.57 -47.60 -33.57
C LYS A 122 -21.58 -48.32 -32.64
N GLN A 123 -21.23 -49.57 -32.95
CA GLN A 123 -20.32 -50.40 -32.17
C GLN A 123 -18.87 -49.90 -32.29
N GLU A 124 -18.38 -49.57 -33.49
CA GLU A 124 -17.11 -48.86 -33.69
C GLU A 124 -17.09 -47.53 -32.93
N ARG A 125 -18.16 -46.74 -32.95
CA ARG A 125 -18.24 -45.48 -32.18
C ARG A 125 -18.21 -45.70 -30.66
N ARG A 126 -18.68 -46.86 -30.18
CA ARG A 126 -18.52 -47.28 -28.77
C ARG A 126 -17.11 -47.78 -28.50
N GLU A 127 -16.59 -48.75 -29.25
CA GLU A 127 -15.24 -49.29 -29.10
C GLU A 127 -14.14 -48.24 -29.28
N ARG A 128 -14.30 -47.26 -30.16
CA ARG A 128 -13.34 -46.17 -30.35
C ARG A 128 -13.37 -45.15 -29.21
N ARG A 129 -14.52 -45.00 -28.51
CA ARG A 129 -14.61 -44.28 -27.23
C ARG A 129 -14.06 -45.12 -26.07
N GLU A 130 -14.24 -46.43 -26.10
CA GLU A 130 -13.80 -47.32 -25.02
C GLU A 130 -12.31 -47.65 -25.08
N ARG A 131 -11.73 -47.91 -26.26
CA ARG A 131 -10.26 -47.96 -26.47
C ARG A 131 -9.60 -46.64 -26.09
N ARG A 132 -10.28 -45.51 -26.31
CA ARG A 132 -9.81 -44.19 -25.85
C ARG A 132 -9.80 -44.14 -24.32
N ARG A 133 -10.90 -44.48 -23.64
CA ARG A 133 -10.96 -44.59 -22.17
C ARG A 133 -9.96 -45.60 -21.59
N ARG A 134 -9.75 -46.76 -22.24
CA ARG A 134 -8.77 -47.78 -21.79
C ARG A 134 -7.31 -47.36 -22.03
N ARG A 135 -7.03 -46.47 -22.99
CA ARG A 135 -5.72 -45.79 -23.08
C ARG A 135 -5.57 -44.69 -22.03
N GLU A 136 -6.61 -43.88 -21.84
CA GLU A 136 -6.62 -42.76 -20.88
C GLU A 136 -6.69 -43.23 -19.40
N ALA A 137 -7.02 -44.50 -19.13
CA ALA A 137 -7.08 -45.07 -17.77
C ALA A 137 -6.20 -46.32 -17.56
N GLY A 138 -5.54 -46.86 -18.60
CA GLY A 138 -4.78 -48.12 -18.54
C GLY A 138 -3.29 -47.95 -18.25
N GLU A 139 -2.69 -46.82 -18.61
CA GLU A 139 -1.27 -46.52 -18.37
C GLU A 139 -1.12 -45.50 -17.24
N ASN A 140 -1.61 -45.87 -16.04
CA ASN A 140 -1.39 -45.12 -14.81
C ASN A 140 -1.10 -46.05 -13.62
N PHE A 141 -0.07 -46.89 -13.75
CA PHE A 141 0.55 -47.60 -12.63
C PHE A 141 1.99 -48.02 -12.99
N ASN A 142 2.98 -47.43 -12.32
CA ASN A 142 4.38 -47.87 -12.14
C ASN A 142 5.21 -48.26 -13.42
N GLU A 143 6.45 -47.80 -13.60
CA GLU A 143 7.48 -47.39 -12.64
C GLU A 143 8.45 -46.34 -13.25
N TYR A 144 9.25 -45.66 -12.39
CA TYR A 144 10.43 -44.80 -12.68
C TYR A 144 10.67 -44.31 -14.13
N ARG A 145 10.84 -43.00 -14.42
CA ARG A 145 12.01 -42.20 -13.97
C ARG A 145 11.97 -40.76 -14.54
N HIS A 146 12.18 -39.75 -13.69
CA HIS A 146 12.42 -38.31 -13.99
C HIS A 146 11.34 -37.46 -14.70
N LYS A 147 10.99 -36.36 -14.01
CA LYS A 147 10.85 -34.96 -14.51
C LYS A 147 10.30 -34.75 -15.94
N GLU A 148 9.18 -34.04 -16.06
CA GLU A 148 9.23 -32.56 -16.11
C GLU A 148 7.90 -31.86 -15.81
N LYS A 149 7.99 -30.54 -15.57
CA LYS A 149 6.96 -29.69 -14.96
C LYS A 149 5.82 -29.38 -15.94
N ARG A 150 4.57 -29.54 -15.50
CA ARG A 150 3.43 -28.79 -16.06
C ARG A 150 2.93 -27.80 -15.00
N LYS A 151 3.00 -26.50 -15.32
CA LYS A 151 2.74 -25.41 -14.37
C LYS A 151 1.29 -25.44 -13.88
N GLN A 152 1.09 -25.58 -12.57
CA GLN A 152 -0.13 -25.08 -11.91
C GLN A 152 -0.10 -23.54 -11.94
N SER A 153 -1.28 -22.91 -11.87
CA SER A 153 -1.41 -21.45 -11.82
C SER A 153 -0.73 -20.90 -10.56
N ARG A 154 0.18 -19.93 -10.75
CA ARG A 154 0.82 -19.21 -9.63
C ARG A 154 -0.25 -18.44 -8.85
N VAL A 155 -0.44 -18.76 -7.57
CA VAL A 155 -1.13 -17.88 -6.63
C VAL A 155 -0.13 -16.79 -6.25
N VAL A 156 -0.36 -15.57 -6.75
CA VAL A 156 0.46 -14.39 -6.45
C VAL A 156 -0.39 -13.41 -5.66
N SER A 157 0.23 -12.83 -4.63
CA SER A 157 -0.23 -11.68 -3.85
C SER A 157 -0.75 -10.54 -4.73
N GLY A 158 -2.07 -10.29 -4.68
CA GLY A 158 -2.75 -9.08 -5.15
C GLY A 158 -2.42 -8.62 -6.58
N THR A 159 -1.48 -7.68 -6.70
CA THR A 159 -1.26 -6.81 -7.87
C THR A 159 -0.88 -7.55 -9.16
N TYR A 160 -0.25 -8.73 -9.08
CA TYR A 160 0.15 -9.47 -10.28
C TYR A 160 -1.05 -10.06 -11.07
N LEU A 161 -2.23 -10.16 -10.45
CA LEU A 161 -3.47 -10.67 -11.06
C LEU A 161 -4.43 -9.56 -11.52
N GLU A 162 -4.09 -8.28 -11.31
CA GLU A 162 -4.87 -7.14 -11.79
C GLU A 162 -4.85 -7.01 -13.33
N ARG A 163 -3.80 -7.51 -13.99
CA ARG A 163 -3.75 -7.61 -15.46
C ARG A 163 -4.40 -8.90 -15.95
N GLY A 164 -5.48 -8.74 -16.72
CA GLY A 164 -6.18 -9.83 -17.40
C GLY A 164 -5.27 -10.66 -18.32
N ALA A 165 -5.61 -11.92 -18.53
CA ALA A 165 -4.72 -12.92 -19.11
C ALA A 165 -4.54 -12.80 -20.63
N GLU A 166 -3.32 -12.48 -21.07
CA GLU A 166 -2.79 -12.68 -22.42
C GLU A 166 -1.36 -13.28 -22.34
N PRO A 167 -0.84 -13.96 -23.38
CA PRO A 167 0.47 -14.60 -23.35
C PRO A 167 1.65 -13.63 -23.21
N TYR A 168 2.67 -14.06 -22.46
CA TYR A 168 3.76 -13.22 -21.97
C TYR A 168 5.01 -13.21 -22.87
N ASP A 169 5.37 -12.04 -23.42
CA ASP A 169 6.75 -11.73 -23.82
C ASP A 169 7.36 -10.73 -22.83
N GLU A 170 8.40 -11.19 -22.14
CA GLU A 170 9.04 -10.53 -21.00
C GLU A 170 9.70 -9.19 -21.34
N LYS A 171 10.02 -8.92 -22.61
CA LYS A 171 10.86 -7.77 -22.99
C LYS A 171 10.11 -6.53 -23.47
N VAL A 172 8.83 -6.66 -23.84
CA VAL A 172 8.07 -5.56 -24.46
C VAL A 172 7.38 -4.69 -23.41
N VAL A 173 6.76 -5.29 -22.39
CA VAL A 173 5.92 -4.58 -21.40
C VAL A 173 6.74 -3.75 -20.41
N LEU A 174 7.92 -4.23 -20.00
CA LEU A 174 8.80 -3.54 -19.05
C LEU A 174 9.33 -2.19 -19.56
N VAL A 175 9.39 -1.99 -20.88
CA VAL A 175 9.81 -0.73 -21.48
C VAL A 175 8.66 0.29 -21.44
N ASP A 176 7.47 -0.12 -21.87
CA ASP A 176 6.28 0.74 -21.96
C ASP A 176 5.86 1.29 -20.58
N GLN A 177 5.89 0.46 -19.54
CA GLN A 177 5.54 0.91 -18.18
C GLN A 177 6.58 1.87 -17.56
N ARG A 178 7.88 1.66 -17.83
CA ARG A 178 8.96 2.60 -17.44
C ARG A 178 8.87 3.93 -18.20
N VAL A 179 8.43 3.91 -19.45
CA VAL A 179 8.25 5.12 -20.28
C VAL A 179 7.01 5.91 -19.86
N ARG A 180 5.94 5.28 -19.35
CA ARG A 180 4.72 5.98 -18.93
C ARG A 180 4.82 6.67 -17.57
N MET A 181 5.59 6.13 -16.62
CA MET A 181 5.82 6.78 -15.32
C MET A 181 6.86 7.91 -15.38
N ARG A 182 7.76 7.90 -16.38
CA ARG A 182 8.60 9.06 -16.72
C ARG A 182 7.82 10.04 -17.62
N GLY A 183 7.35 11.15 -17.05
CA GLY A 183 6.80 12.26 -17.82
C GLY A 183 7.72 12.66 -18.98
N GLY A 184 7.17 12.69 -20.20
CA GLY A 184 7.96 12.74 -21.43
C GLY A 184 8.79 14.01 -21.60
N ALA A 185 10.05 13.84 -22.02
CA ALA A 185 10.96 14.95 -22.31
C ALA A 185 10.57 15.70 -23.59
N GLY A 186 9.80 16.79 -23.45
CA GLY A 186 9.54 17.78 -24.49
C GLY A 186 10.71 18.74 -24.69
N SER A 187 10.87 19.27 -25.92
CA SER A 187 11.99 20.12 -26.33
C SER A 187 12.12 21.44 -25.54
N VAL A 188 13.35 21.79 -25.17
CA VAL A 188 13.71 23.01 -24.42
C VAL A 188 13.62 24.27 -25.31
N GLU A 189 12.41 24.82 -25.48
CA GLU A 189 12.21 26.20 -25.98
C GLU A 189 10.79 26.73 -25.67
N SER A 190 10.53 27.25 -24.45
CA SER A 190 9.36 28.12 -24.16
C SER A 190 9.29 28.73 -22.74
N GLU A 191 9.97 28.17 -21.74
CA GLU A 191 9.72 28.47 -20.32
C GLU A 191 9.88 29.95 -19.93
N GLU A 192 10.81 30.69 -20.55
CA GLU A 192 10.98 32.12 -20.29
C GLU A 192 9.74 32.94 -20.68
N ASP A 193 9.09 32.64 -21.80
CA ASP A 193 7.93 33.40 -22.27
C ASP A 193 6.64 33.02 -21.52
N GLU A 194 6.53 31.77 -21.08
CA GLU A 194 5.58 31.35 -20.03
C GLU A 194 5.76 32.19 -18.76
N ALA A 195 6.98 32.27 -18.22
CA ALA A 195 7.28 33.05 -17.01
C ALA A 195 6.98 34.55 -17.18
N ARG A 196 7.33 35.15 -18.34
CA ARG A 196 7.04 36.55 -18.67
C ARG A 196 5.53 36.82 -18.75
N ARG A 197 4.74 35.89 -19.32
CA ARG A 197 3.27 35.98 -19.36
C ARG A 197 2.65 35.86 -17.96
N ARG A 198 3.10 34.90 -17.14
CA ARG A 198 2.67 34.72 -15.74
C ARG A 198 2.97 35.97 -14.89
N LYS A 199 4.14 36.60 -15.06
CA LYS A 199 4.51 37.86 -14.38
C LYS A 199 3.60 39.04 -14.78
N ARG A 200 3.28 39.21 -16.07
CA ARG A 200 2.36 40.26 -16.54
C ARG A 200 0.93 40.08 -16.00
N ARG A 201 0.41 38.84 -15.94
CA ARG A 201 -0.89 38.54 -15.32
C ARG A 201 -0.93 38.90 -13.83
N ARG A 202 0.11 38.55 -13.05
CA ARG A 202 0.19 38.90 -11.62
C ARG A 202 0.17 40.42 -11.38
N ILE A 203 0.90 41.20 -12.19
CA ILE A 203 0.90 42.67 -12.08
C ILE A 203 -0.50 43.26 -12.35
N GLY A 204 -1.21 42.76 -13.37
CA GLY A 204 -2.59 43.19 -13.66
C GLY A 204 -3.57 42.90 -12.52
N ILE A 205 -3.48 41.71 -11.91
CA ILE A 205 -4.33 41.31 -10.78
C ILE A 205 -4.06 42.20 -9.56
N VAL A 206 -2.79 42.48 -9.22
CA VAL A 206 -2.44 43.38 -8.12
C VAL A 206 -2.97 44.81 -8.35
N GLY A 207 -2.91 45.32 -9.58
CA GLY A 207 -3.49 46.62 -9.93
C GLY A 207 -5.01 46.68 -9.71
N ILE A 208 -5.73 45.62 -10.06
CA ILE A 208 -7.19 45.51 -9.83
C ILE A 208 -7.50 45.45 -8.33
N VAL A 209 -6.74 44.66 -7.55
CA VAL A 209 -6.93 44.55 -6.08
C VAL A 209 -6.72 45.89 -5.39
N ILE A 210 -5.69 46.66 -5.77
CA ILE A 210 -5.44 48.00 -5.22
C ILE A 210 -6.58 48.97 -5.56
N LEU A 211 -7.14 48.91 -6.78
CA LEU A 211 -8.30 49.71 -7.19
C LEU A 211 -9.55 49.38 -6.36
N VAL A 212 -9.82 48.10 -6.10
CA VAL A 212 -10.95 47.65 -5.27
C VAL A 212 -10.78 48.08 -3.81
N ILE A 213 -9.58 47.94 -3.24
CA ILE A 213 -9.30 48.41 -1.87
C ILE A 213 -9.48 49.94 -1.77
N SER A 214 -9.00 50.69 -2.76
CA SER A 214 -9.15 52.16 -2.81
C SER A 214 -10.62 52.61 -2.88
N ALA A 215 -11.50 51.80 -3.50
CA ALA A 215 -12.93 52.09 -3.57
C ALA A 215 -13.69 51.79 -2.26
N ILE A 216 -13.19 50.88 -1.43
CA ILE A 216 -13.85 50.41 -0.19
C ILE A 216 -13.47 51.28 1.02
N VAL A 217 -12.27 51.85 1.06
CA VAL A 217 -11.72 52.54 2.25
C VAL A 217 -12.30 53.95 2.50
N ILE A 218 -13.07 54.51 1.57
CA ILE A 218 -13.49 55.93 1.63
C ILE A 218 -14.73 56.20 2.53
N PRO A 219 -15.71 55.30 2.73
CA PRO A 219 -16.91 55.63 3.51
C PRO A 219 -17.33 54.65 4.64
N VAL A 220 -16.43 54.24 5.54
CA VAL A 220 -16.82 53.97 6.95
C VAL A 220 -15.72 54.44 7.90
N GLY A 221 -15.92 55.60 8.50
CA GLY A 221 -15.22 56.06 9.70
C GLY A 221 -16.24 56.53 10.75
N VAL A 222 -15.82 56.57 12.02
CA VAL A 222 -16.59 57.05 13.18
C VAL A 222 -17.74 56.11 13.63
N VAL A 223 -17.51 55.32 14.70
CA VAL A 223 -18.07 55.56 16.06
C VAL A 223 -17.43 54.56 17.07
N LEU A 224 -17.15 55.10 18.27
CA LEU A 224 -16.83 54.54 19.60
C LEU A 224 -17.29 53.07 19.87
N SER A 225 -16.56 52.16 20.54
CA SER A 225 -15.70 52.20 21.75
C SER A 225 -16.42 51.90 23.09
N ASN A 226 -15.91 50.89 23.81
CA ASN A 226 -16.03 50.56 25.25
C ASN A 226 -17.40 50.27 25.90
N LYS A 227 -17.61 49.00 26.29
CA LYS A 227 -17.90 48.62 27.71
C LYS A 227 -17.64 47.14 28.02
N SER A 228 -17.74 46.75 29.29
CA SER A 228 -17.27 45.46 29.83
C SER A 228 -18.24 44.81 30.82
N LYS A 229 -18.13 43.48 30.98
CA LYS A 229 -18.68 42.58 32.02
C LYS A 229 -20.17 42.67 32.37
N SER A 230 -20.89 41.57 32.16
CA SER A 230 -21.45 40.74 33.26
C SER A 230 -22.01 39.42 32.73
N SER A 231 -22.37 38.51 33.63
CA SER A 231 -22.76 37.12 33.34
C SER A 231 -24.18 36.81 33.83
N SER A 232 -24.93 36.03 33.07
CA SER A 232 -26.11 35.31 33.54
C SER A 232 -26.23 33.98 32.81
N SER A 233 -26.32 32.88 33.55
CA SER A 233 -26.51 31.53 33.02
C SER A 233 -27.97 31.28 32.64
N THR A 234 -28.20 30.35 31.71
CA THR A 234 -29.47 29.64 31.55
C THR A 234 -29.13 28.27 30.95
N ASP A 235 -29.43 27.20 31.67
CA ASP A 235 -29.19 25.84 31.19
C ASP A 235 -30.22 25.45 30.11
N SER A 236 -29.74 24.77 29.07
CA SER A 236 -30.58 24.01 28.15
C SER A 236 -29.88 22.70 27.82
N THR A 237 -30.26 21.63 28.53
CA THR A 237 -29.72 20.28 28.35
C THR A 237 -30.10 19.72 26.98
N SER A 238 -29.10 19.43 26.15
CA SER A 238 -29.22 18.58 24.97
C SER A 238 -28.07 17.58 24.98
N ASP A 239 -28.37 16.30 25.16
CA ASP A 239 -27.35 15.25 25.19
C ASP A 239 -26.64 15.15 23.84
N THR A 240 -25.33 15.39 23.83
CA THR A 240 -24.43 15.08 22.72
C THR A 240 -23.07 14.77 23.31
N THR A 241 -22.72 13.49 23.39
CA THR A 241 -21.55 13.00 24.14
C THR A 241 -20.25 13.16 23.36
N THR A 242 -19.75 14.39 23.26
CA THR A 242 -18.40 14.72 22.77
C THR A 242 -17.48 15.11 23.94
N SER A 243 -17.10 14.12 24.76
CA SER A 243 -16.28 14.31 25.95
C SER A 243 -14.79 14.50 25.64
N SER A 244 -14.44 15.46 24.78
CA SER A 244 -13.06 15.85 24.48
C SER A 244 -12.52 16.87 25.48
N SER A 245 -12.65 16.58 26.78
CA SER A 245 -11.96 17.37 27.82
C SER A 245 -10.46 17.17 27.67
N GLN A 246 -9.70 18.26 27.53
CA GLN A 246 -8.24 18.24 27.46
C GLN A 246 -7.65 17.43 28.64
N PRO A 247 -6.64 16.57 28.40
CA PRO A 247 -5.97 15.81 29.45
C PRO A 247 -5.53 16.69 30.62
N SER A 248 -5.79 16.23 31.85
CA SER A 248 -5.63 17.08 33.04
C SER A 248 -4.19 17.39 33.44
N ASN A 249 -3.21 16.77 32.76
CA ASN A 249 -1.75 16.99 32.86
C ASN A 249 -1.20 17.17 34.30
N LYS A 250 -1.78 16.43 35.25
CA LYS A 250 -1.58 16.60 36.70
C LYS A 250 -0.15 16.31 37.19
N ASN A 251 0.68 15.65 36.39
CA ASN A 251 2.10 15.46 36.65
C ASN A 251 2.94 16.73 36.40
N LEU A 252 2.40 17.76 35.76
CA LEU A 252 3.01 19.11 35.73
C LEU A 252 2.78 19.91 37.03
N ASN A 253 1.88 19.47 37.92
CA ASN A 253 1.52 20.22 39.13
C ASN A 253 2.73 20.38 40.07
N GLY A 254 3.13 21.63 40.31
CA GLY A 254 4.25 21.96 41.18
C GLY A 254 5.59 22.13 40.46
N MET A 255 5.64 21.91 39.13
CA MET A 255 6.74 22.35 38.27
C MET A 255 6.43 23.72 37.64
N SER A 256 7.46 24.42 37.17
CA SER A 256 7.33 25.63 36.37
C SER A 256 8.05 25.50 35.03
N GLU A 257 7.52 26.14 33.98
CA GLU A 257 8.18 26.21 32.66
C GLU A 257 9.57 26.88 32.77
N SER A 258 9.80 27.71 33.79
CA SER A 258 11.11 28.28 34.13
C SER A 258 12.20 27.27 34.46
N ASP A 259 11.80 26.04 34.80
CA ASP A 259 12.69 24.98 35.26
C ASP A 259 13.22 24.15 34.07
N ILE A 260 12.60 24.33 32.88
CA ILE A 260 13.06 23.83 31.59
C ILE A 260 14.15 24.78 31.05
N PRO A 261 15.30 24.28 30.54
CA PRO A 261 16.33 25.13 29.92
C PRO A 261 15.79 25.92 28.72
N LYS A 262 16.29 27.14 28.52
CA LYS A 262 15.77 28.09 27.52
C LYS A 262 15.93 27.63 26.07
N GLU A 263 16.89 26.75 25.82
CA GLU A 263 17.13 26.07 24.56
C GLU A 263 16.14 24.92 24.28
N ALA A 264 15.41 24.47 25.30
CA ALA A 264 14.39 23.42 25.21
C ALA A 264 12.95 23.95 25.34
N GLN A 265 12.74 25.08 26.04
CA GLN A 265 11.45 25.78 26.14
C GLN A 265 10.81 25.98 24.75
N GLY A 266 9.53 25.67 24.62
CA GLY A 266 8.80 25.76 23.35
C GLY A 266 9.16 24.70 22.29
N THR A 267 10.03 23.73 22.60
CA THR A 267 10.39 22.62 21.70
C THR A 267 9.66 21.32 22.04
N TYR A 268 9.77 20.29 21.19
CA TYR A 268 9.19 18.96 21.45
C TYR A 268 9.69 18.28 22.75
N LEU A 269 10.78 18.76 23.36
CA LEU A 269 11.31 18.29 24.65
C LEU A 269 10.68 18.98 25.87
N ASP A 270 9.94 20.08 25.67
CA ASP A 270 9.30 20.84 26.75
C ASP A 270 7.90 20.28 27.03
N PRO A 271 7.66 19.68 28.22
CA PRO A 271 6.39 19.03 28.53
C PRO A 271 5.25 20.02 28.77
N PHE A 272 5.51 21.32 28.93
CA PHE A 272 4.46 22.34 28.98
C PHE A 272 3.87 22.63 27.59
N THR A 273 4.56 22.23 26.50
CA THR A 273 4.02 22.31 25.13
C THR A 273 3.15 21.10 24.74
N TRP A 274 3.19 20.02 25.52
CA TRP A 274 2.50 18.77 25.17
C TRP A 274 1.01 18.87 25.49
N TYR A 275 0.18 18.40 24.56
CA TYR A 275 -1.27 18.32 24.76
C TYR A 275 -1.64 17.37 25.89
N ASP A 276 -0.90 16.26 25.99
CA ASP A 276 -1.13 15.15 26.90
C ASP A 276 0.18 14.70 27.56
N THR A 277 0.29 14.90 28.87
CA THR A 277 1.43 14.44 29.66
C THR A 277 1.16 13.12 30.41
N THR A 278 0.00 12.48 30.18
CA THR A 278 -0.40 11.26 30.90
C THR A 278 0.56 10.09 30.63
N ASP A 279 0.90 9.36 31.69
CA ASP A 279 1.88 8.26 31.78
C ASP A 279 3.36 8.63 31.53
N PHE A 280 3.64 9.87 31.12
CA PHE A 280 5.00 10.34 30.84
C PHE A 280 5.75 10.82 32.09
N ASN A 281 7.05 10.54 32.12
CA ASN A 281 8.01 11.24 32.97
C ASN A 281 8.29 12.63 32.40
N VAL A 282 7.74 13.66 33.04
CA VAL A 282 7.89 15.07 32.65
C VAL A 282 9.16 15.73 33.20
N THR A 283 10.03 14.99 33.89
CA THR A 283 11.34 15.50 34.33
C THR A 283 12.22 15.77 33.11
N TYR A 284 12.63 17.02 32.90
CA TYR A 284 13.44 17.39 31.73
C TYR A 284 14.75 16.59 31.64
N THR A 285 15.04 16.08 30.43
CA THR A 285 16.35 15.52 30.10
C THR A 285 16.71 15.78 28.63
N ALA A 286 17.97 16.16 28.41
CA ALA A 286 18.58 16.27 27.08
C ALA A 286 19.17 14.93 26.58
N ALA A 287 19.04 13.84 27.34
CA ALA A 287 19.66 12.58 27.01
C ALA A 287 19.05 11.94 25.75
N THR A 288 19.91 11.40 24.90
CA THR A 288 19.52 10.67 23.69
C THR A 288 20.29 9.36 23.58
N ILE A 289 19.67 8.34 23.01
CA ILE A 289 20.31 7.05 22.70
C ILE A 289 20.11 6.80 21.21
N GLY A 290 21.20 6.58 20.47
CA GLY A 290 21.14 6.59 19.00
C GLY A 290 20.63 7.90 18.40
N GLY A 291 20.74 9.04 19.10
CA GLY A 291 20.19 10.33 18.68
C GLY A 291 18.69 10.53 18.92
N LEU A 292 17.98 9.49 19.42
CA LEU A 292 16.56 9.57 19.78
C LEU A 292 16.40 9.93 21.25
N SER A 293 15.46 10.83 21.56
CA SER A 293 15.25 11.33 22.94
C SER A 293 14.65 10.26 23.85
N VAL A 294 15.08 10.26 25.12
CA VAL A 294 14.45 9.49 26.21
C VAL A 294 13.44 10.32 27.02
N MET A 295 13.24 11.60 26.67
CA MET A 295 12.28 12.47 27.35
C MET A 295 10.87 11.85 27.32
N GLY A 296 10.18 11.86 28.46
CA GLY A 296 8.91 11.14 28.65
C GLY A 296 9.03 9.72 29.21
N LEU A 297 10.20 9.07 29.18
CA LEU A 297 10.36 7.70 29.70
C LEU A 297 10.52 7.63 31.23
N ASN A 298 9.80 6.68 31.82
CA ASN A 298 10.09 6.18 33.16
C ASN A 298 11.34 5.29 33.12
N GLU A 299 12.26 5.45 34.07
CA GLU A 299 13.53 4.70 34.11
C GLU A 299 13.34 3.22 34.45
N THR A 300 12.35 2.92 35.30
CA THR A 300 11.99 1.57 35.74
C THR A 300 10.95 0.93 34.83
N TRP A 301 10.98 -0.40 34.73
CA TRP A 301 10.00 -1.20 33.99
C TRP A 301 9.82 -2.57 34.69
N ASP A 302 8.69 -3.24 34.43
CA ASP A 302 8.42 -4.61 34.91
C ASP A 302 7.89 -5.49 33.77
N ASP A 303 8.60 -6.58 33.48
CA ASP A 303 8.24 -7.57 32.45
C ASP A 303 7.52 -8.80 33.06
N SER A 304 7.05 -8.75 34.31
CA SER A 304 6.34 -9.88 34.97
C SER A 304 4.96 -10.19 34.38
N ALA A 305 4.39 -9.26 33.61
CA ALA A 305 3.04 -9.36 33.06
C ALA A 305 2.89 -10.46 31.99
N LYS A 306 1.69 -11.06 31.94
CA LYS A 306 1.31 -12.17 31.05
C LYS A 306 0.05 -11.79 30.29
N ALA A 307 0.09 -11.80 28.95
CA ALA A 307 -1.04 -11.38 28.12
C ALA A 307 -2.30 -12.23 28.32
N ASN A 308 -2.16 -13.56 28.34
CA ASN A 308 -3.28 -14.46 28.57
C ASN A 308 -2.80 -15.80 29.15
N GLU A 309 -3.71 -16.70 29.51
CA GLU A 309 -3.35 -17.95 30.20
C GLU A 309 -2.49 -18.91 29.35
N ASN A 310 -2.60 -18.86 28.02
CA ASN A 310 -1.98 -19.78 27.09
C ASN A 310 -0.51 -19.46 26.74
N VAL A 311 -0.01 -18.29 27.15
CA VAL A 311 1.29 -17.74 26.68
C VAL A 311 2.24 -17.36 27.82
N PRO A 312 3.57 -17.41 27.64
CA PRO A 312 4.53 -16.99 28.67
C PRO A 312 4.42 -15.49 29.02
N ALA A 313 4.68 -15.14 30.28
CA ALA A 313 4.91 -13.75 30.70
C ALA A 313 6.10 -13.13 29.95
N LEU A 314 6.20 -11.79 29.87
CA LEU A 314 7.24 -11.13 29.05
C LEU A 314 8.66 -11.55 29.46
N ASP A 315 8.93 -11.67 30.77
CA ASP A 315 10.22 -12.13 31.31
C ASP A 315 10.52 -13.63 31.09
N LYS A 316 9.61 -14.39 30.48
CA LYS A 316 9.77 -15.81 30.15
C LYS A 316 9.93 -16.03 28.63
N SER A 317 10.71 -17.05 28.27
CA SER A 317 10.99 -17.39 26.87
C SER A 317 9.73 -17.79 26.10
N TRP A 318 9.60 -17.31 24.86
CA TRP A 318 8.55 -17.68 23.91
C TRP A 318 9.12 -18.62 22.83
N GLU A 319 8.41 -19.70 22.48
CA GLU A 319 8.85 -20.65 21.45
C GLU A 319 8.28 -20.28 20.06
N TYR A 320 8.91 -19.30 19.40
CA TYR A 320 8.47 -18.85 18.06
C TYR A 320 8.57 -19.98 17.03
N GLY A 321 7.58 -20.07 16.15
CA GLY A 321 7.43 -21.17 15.19
C GLY A 321 6.94 -22.49 15.80
N LYS A 322 6.68 -22.55 17.11
CA LYS A 322 5.88 -23.62 17.75
C LYS A 322 4.57 -23.08 18.34
N MET A 323 4.65 -21.91 18.96
CA MET A 323 3.50 -21.15 19.45
C MET A 323 3.08 -20.16 18.37
N PRO A 324 1.82 -20.17 17.90
CA PRO A 324 1.34 -19.18 16.95
C PRO A 324 1.27 -17.80 17.60
N ILE A 325 1.71 -16.78 16.88
CA ILE A 325 1.46 -15.38 17.22
C ILE A 325 -0.02 -15.09 16.97
N ARG A 326 -0.70 -14.51 17.95
CA ARG A 326 -2.08 -13.99 17.81
C ARG A 326 -2.03 -12.51 18.16
N GLY A 327 -1.82 -11.71 17.14
CA GLY A 327 -1.65 -10.27 17.28
C GLY A 327 -2.75 -9.43 16.65
N VAL A 328 -2.69 -8.14 16.92
CA VAL A 328 -3.52 -7.12 16.26
C VAL A 328 -2.67 -5.90 15.94
N ASN A 329 -3.02 -5.21 14.86
CA ASN A 329 -2.40 -3.95 14.49
C ASN A 329 -3.04 -2.78 15.25
N VAL A 330 -2.25 -1.74 15.50
CA VAL A 330 -2.74 -0.40 15.92
C VAL A 330 -2.57 0.62 14.78
N GLY A 331 -3.02 0.24 13.59
CA GLY A 331 -3.03 1.07 12.38
C GLY A 331 -3.88 2.33 12.50
N GLY A 332 -3.65 3.31 11.63
CA GLY A 332 -4.29 4.63 11.67
C GLY A 332 -3.93 5.52 12.88
N TRP A 333 -3.06 5.07 13.78
CA TRP A 333 -2.68 5.83 14.98
C TRP A 333 -1.42 6.67 14.79
N LEU A 334 -0.24 6.04 14.63
CA LEU A 334 1.06 6.73 14.48
C LEU A 334 1.57 6.76 13.02
N SER A 335 0.74 6.26 12.09
CA SER A 335 0.72 6.56 10.66
C SER A 335 -0.76 6.74 10.31
N ILE A 336 -1.15 7.85 9.69
CA ILE A 336 -2.56 8.20 9.49
C ILE A 336 -3.14 7.59 8.21
N GLU A 337 -4.37 7.07 8.31
CA GLU A 337 -5.06 6.40 7.20
C GLU A 337 -6.53 6.82 7.07
N PRO A 338 -6.95 7.32 5.89
CA PRO A 338 -8.33 7.75 5.64
C PRO A 338 -9.43 6.71 5.88
N VAL A 339 -9.15 5.41 5.73
CA VAL A 339 -10.14 4.34 5.97
C VAL A 339 -10.33 4.01 7.45
N ILE A 340 -9.29 4.21 8.26
CA ILE A 340 -9.32 3.98 9.71
C ILE A 340 -9.83 5.23 10.43
N THR A 341 -9.46 6.41 9.94
CA THR A 341 -9.67 7.74 10.54
C THR A 341 -10.30 8.76 9.57
N PRO A 342 -11.44 8.45 8.92
CA PRO A 342 -12.08 9.34 7.94
C PRO A 342 -12.41 10.74 8.48
N SER A 343 -12.58 10.95 9.80
CA SER A 343 -12.84 12.26 10.40
C SER A 343 -11.77 13.31 10.07
N LEU A 344 -10.50 12.90 10.01
CA LEU A 344 -9.35 13.75 9.65
C LEU A 344 -9.40 14.24 8.19
N PHE A 345 -10.24 13.62 7.34
CA PHE A 345 -10.32 13.88 5.90
C PHE A 345 -11.70 14.41 5.46
N SER A 346 -12.78 14.05 6.17
CA SER A 346 -14.17 14.29 5.76
C SER A 346 -14.60 15.76 5.66
N ASP A 347 -13.95 16.66 6.41
CA ASP A 347 -14.19 18.11 6.35
C ASP A 347 -13.63 18.77 5.08
N PHE A 348 -12.75 18.08 4.35
CA PHE A 348 -12.19 18.55 3.08
C PHE A 348 -13.01 18.07 1.88
N LYS A 349 -13.11 18.91 0.84
CA LYS A 349 -13.72 18.48 -0.42
C LYS A 349 -12.70 17.64 -1.19
N THR A 350 -13.15 16.71 -2.03
CA THR A 350 -12.24 15.98 -2.93
C THR A 350 -11.39 16.92 -3.80
N SER A 351 -11.93 18.08 -4.16
CA SER A 351 -11.22 19.16 -4.88
C SER A 351 -10.12 19.87 -4.09
N ASP A 352 -10.04 19.67 -2.76
CA ASP A 352 -8.99 20.22 -1.91
C ASP A 352 -7.70 19.40 -1.94
N GLY A 353 -7.74 18.16 -2.47
CA GLY A 353 -6.59 17.29 -2.68
C GLY A 353 -5.99 16.67 -1.41
N VAL A 354 -6.78 16.54 -0.34
CA VAL A 354 -6.33 15.94 0.94
C VAL A 354 -6.66 14.44 0.93
N ILE A 355 -5.62 13.61 0.79
CA ILE A 355 -5.74 12.18 0.49
C ILE A 355 -4.77 11.29 1.32
N ASP A 356 -3.89 11.89 2.12
CA ASP A 356 -2.85 11.20 2.91
C ASP A 356 -2.30 12.16 3.99
N GLU A 357 -1.40 11.68 4.86
CA GLU A 357 -0.83 12.51 5.94
C GLU A 357 0.02 13.66 5.39
N TRP A 358 0.71 13.47 4.26
CA TRP A 358 1.49 14.51 3.57
C TRP A 358 0.60 15.69 3.14
N THR A 359 -0.49 15.42 2.43
CA THR A 359 -1.44 16.43 1.94
C THR A 359 -2.27 17.03 3.07
N LEU A 360 -2.62 16.25 4.10
CA LEU A 360 -3.26 16.74 5.31
C LEU A 360 -2.39 17.76 6.04
N CYS A 361 -1.13 17.41 6.33
CA CYS A 361 -0.20 18.33 6.98
C CYS A 361 0.08 19.57 6.11
N SER A 362 0.21 19.39 4.79
CA SER A 362 0.37 20.49 3.82
C SER A 362 -0.83 21.45 3.81
N LYS A 363 -2.05 20.93 3.97
CA LYS A 363 -3.29 21.71 3.97
C LYS A 363 -3.53 22.46 5.28
N LEU A 364 -3.24 21.81 6.41
CA LEU A 364 -3.40 22.39 7.74
C LEU A 364 -2.30 23.42 8.06
N GLY A 365 -1.07 23.18 7.59
CA GLY A 365 0.12 23.93 7.98
C GLY A 365 0.61 23.56 9.39
N ALA A 366 1.92 23.68 9.62
CA ALA A 366 2.64 23.06 10.74
C ALA A 366 1.94 23.17 12.12
N SER A 367 1.50 24.37 12.54
CA SER A 367 0.88 24.57 13.86
C SER A 367 -0.49 23.89 14.02
N ARG A 368 -1.31 23.86 12.96
CA ARG A 368 -2.60 23.16 12.99
C ARG A 368 -2.42 21.66 12.76
N ALA A 369 -1.48 21.25 11.91
CA ALA A 369 -1.09 19.85 11.76
C ALA A 369 -0.61 19.26 13.10
N GLN A 370 0.27 19.97 13.82
CA GLN A 370 0.74 19.57 15.15
C GLN A 370 -0.41 19.40 16.14
N SER A 371 -1.28 20.40 16.29
CA SER A 371 -2.37 20.35 17.26
C SER A 371 -3.44 19.30 16.91
N THR A 372 -3.79 19.13 15.62
CA THR A 372 -4.70 18.06 15.17
C THR A 372 -4.10 16.67 15.40
N LEU A 373 -2.86 16.41 14.95
CA LEU A 373 -2.26 15.08 15.05
C LEU A 373 -1.88 14.73 16.49
N GLU A 374 -1.49 15.69 17.33
CA GLU A 374 -1.20 15.38 18.73
C GLU A 374 -2.47 15.05 19.54
N GLN A 375 -3.59 15.72 19.25
CA GLN A 375 -4.91 15.35 19.80
C GLN A 375 -5.30 13.93 19.36
N HIS A 376 -5.09 13.60 18.09
CA HIS A 376 -5.30 12.25 17.56
C HIS A 376 -4.42 11.21 18.26
N TYR A 377 -3.11 11.44 18.38
CA TYR A 377 -2.20 10.51 19.07
C TYR A 377 -2.54 10.32 20.55
N SER A 378 -3.07 11.35 21.21
CA SER A 378 -3.54 11.28 22.61
C SER A 378 -4.85 10.48 22.77
N GLN A 379 -5.80 10.64 21.84
CA GLN A 379 -7.19 10.21 22.04
C GLN A 379 -7.60 8.99 21.23
N PHE A 380 -7.03 8.76 20.04
CA PHE A 380 -7.49 7.68 19.15
C PHE A 380 -7.17 6.29 19.68
N LEU A 381 -6.03 6.10 20.36
CA LEU A 381 -5.77 4.89 21.14
C LEU A 381 -5.28 5.23 22.54
N THR A 382 -5.84 4.51 23.51
CA THR A 382 -5.70 4.77 24.94
C THR A 382 -5.21 3.52 25.67
N GLU A 383 -4.80 3.66 26.93
CA GLU A 383 -4.48 2.49 27.78
C GLU A 383 -5.63 1.47 27.81
N ALA A 384 -6.88 1.94 27.82
CA ALA A 384 -8.08 1.09 27.82
C ALA A 384 -8.26 0.29 26.52
N ASP A 385 -7.70 0.75 25.39
CA ASP A 385 -7.65 -0.05 24.17
C ASP A 385 -6.63 -1.20 24.30
N PHE A 386 -5.46 -0.98 24.90
CA PHE A 386 -4.49 -2.05 25.18
C PHE A 386 -4.99 -3.07 26.22
N ALA A 387 -5.74 -2.60 27.22
CA ALA A 387 -6.49 -3.48 28.13
C ALA A 387 -7.53 -4.33 27.36
N GLY A 388 -8.23 -3.73 26.40
CA GLY A 388 -9.17 -4.41 25.50
C GLY A 388 -8.50 -5.46 24.62
N ILE A 389 -7.31 -5.17 24.08
CA ILE A 389 -6.49 -6.10 23.30
C ILE A 389 -6.12 -7.34 24.15
N GLN A 390 -5.66 -7.13 25.38
CA GLN A 390 -5.41 -8.23 26.32
C GLN A 390 -6.70 -9.02 26.62
N ALA A 391 -7.80 -8.32 26.88
CA ALA A 391 -9.09 -8.93 27.17
C ALA A 391 -9.66 -9.76 26.00
N ALA A 392 -9.36 -9.39 24.75
CA ALA A 392 -9.66 -10.17 23.54
C ALA A 392 -8.76 -11.41 23.34
N GLY A 393 -7.78 -11.64 24.23
CA GLY A 393 -6.90 -12.80 24.17
C GLY A 393 -5.79 -12.69 23.12
N PHE A 394 -5.41 -11.48 22.71
CA PHE A 394 -4.18 -11.28 21.95
C PHE A 394 -2.95 -11.54 22.84
N ASP A 395 -1.81 -11.75 22.19
CA ASP A 395 -0.49 -11.88 22.83
C ASP A 395 0.58 -10.97 22.21
N HIS A 396 0.33 -10.44 21.01
CA HIS A 396 1.17 -9.44 20.35
C HIS A 396 0.39 -8.21 19.87
N VAL A 397 1.10 -7.09 19.70
CA VAL A 397 0.63 -5.88 19.00
C VAL A 397 1.64 -5.49 17.93
N ARG A 398 1.18 -5.24 16.70
CA ARG A 398 2.00 -4.60 15.67
C ARG A 398 1.72 -3.10 15.69
N ILE A 399 2.79 -2.30 15.79
CA ILE A 399 2.71 -0.84 15.91
C ILE A 399 3.31 -0.21 14.65
N PRO A 400 2.47 0.13 13.64
CA PRO A 400 2.83 1.01 12.55
C PRO A 400 3.28 2.38 13.06
N PHE A 401 4.47 2.81 12.67
CA PHE A 401 4.94 4.18 12.82
C PHE A 401 5.78 4.58 11.61
N SER A 402 5.78 5.87 11.27
CA SER A 402 6.45 6.35 10.05
C SER A 402 7.64 7.26 10.35
N TYR A 403 8.51 7.46 9.37
CA TYR A 403 9.86 7.98 9.61
C TYR A 403 9.92 9.38 10.27
N TRP A 404 8.88 10.20 10.15
CA TRP A 404 8.78 11.51 10.81
C TRP A 404 8.70 11.43 12.35
N ALA A 405 8.44 10.25 12.93
CA ALA A 405 8.68 9.99 14.35
C ALA A 405 10.17 10.13 14.72
N VAL A 406 11.09 9.76 13.82
CA VAL A 406 12.55 9.84 14.02
C VAL A 406 13.12 11.17 13.53
N THR A 407 12.81 11.54 12.28
CA THR A 407 13.32 12.77 11.63
C THR A 407 12.47 13.14 10.43
N THR A 408 12.42 14.42 10.09
CA THR A 408 11.95 14.92 8.79
C THR A 408 13.14 15.42 7.95
N TYR A 409 12.88 15.73 6.69
CA TYR A 409 13.84 16.29 5.72
C TYR A 409 13.29 17.57 5.05
N ASP A 410 14.17 18.30 4.36
CA ASP A 410 13.78 19.52 3.63
C ASP A 410 12.68 19.24 2.61
N GLY A 411 11.52 19.88 2.79
CA GLY A 411 10.33 19.73 1.95
C GLY A 411 9.21 18.89 2.59
N ASP A 412 9.49 18.15 3.67
CA ASP A 412 8.47 17.39 4.39
C ASP A 412 7.46 18.31 5.08
N PRO A 413 6.14 18.07 4.93
CA PRO A 413 5.10 18.80 5.66
C PRO A 413 4.80 18.21 7.04
N TYR A 414 5.26 16.98 7.31
CA TYR A 414 4.91 16.18 8.47
C TYR A 414 5.26 16.83 9.81
N VAL A 415 4.51 16.49 10.85
CA VAL A 415 4.77 16.91 12.24
C VAL A 415 5.98 16.13 12.80
N PRO A 416 7.12 16.78 13.08
CA PRO A 416 8.35 16.09 13.44
C PRO A 416 8.32 15.59 14.90
N LYS A 417 8.71 14.32 15.10
CA LYS A 417 9.08 13.71 16.39
C LYS A 417 8.02 13.64 17.48
N ILE A 418 6.78 14.11 17.25
CA ILE A 418 5.72 14.03 18.26
C ILE A 418 5.20 12.59 18.43
N SER A 419 5.00 11.85 17.33
CA SER A 419 4.59 10.44 17.39
C SER A 419 5.61 9.54 18.11
N TRP A 420 6.87 9.96 18.27
CA TRP A 420 7.88 9.23 19.05
C TRP A 420 7.47 9.03 20.52
N ARG A 421 6.98 10.07 21.21
CA ARG A 421 6.56 9.90 22.61
C ARG A 421 5.34 8.97 22.72
N TYR A 422 4.40 9.03 21.78
CA TYR A 422 3.25 8.14 21.77
C TYR A 422 3.62 6.68 21.43
N LEU A 423 4.60 6.44 20.56
CA LEU A 423 5.20 5.12 20.35
C LEU A 423 5.82 4.57 21.63
N LEU A 424 6.57 5.39 22.37
CA LEU A 424 7.15 4.99 23.65
C LEU A 424 6.06 4.70 24.70
N ARG A 425 4.99 5.49 24.77
CA ARG A 425 3.84 5.22 25.64
C ARG A 425 3.12 3.92 25.27
N ALA A 426 2.97 3.63 23.98
CA ALA A 426 2.42 2.36 23.50
C ALA A 426 3.20 1.14 24.00
N ILE A 427 4.54 1.24 24.05
CA ILE A 427 5.40 0.16 24.55
C ILE A 427 5.20 -0.05 26.07
N GLU A 428 5.02 1.02 26.84
CA GLU A 428 4.75 0.91 28.28
C GLU A 428 3.33 0.36 28.56
N TRP A 429 2.32 0.75 27.77
CA TRP A 429 0.98 0.15 27.82
C TRP A 429 1.00 -1.33 27.46
N ALA A 430 1.65 -1.72 26.36
CA ALA A 430 1.83 -3.12 25.98
C ALA A 430 2.53 -3.93 27.08
N ARG A 431 3.57 -3.38 27.72
CA ARG A 431 4.27 -4.01 28.85
C ARG A 431 3.32 -4.28 30.02
N LYS A 432 2.54 -3.28 30.44
CA LYS A 432 1.57 -3.38 31.54
C LYS A 432 0.57 -4.52 31.35
N TYR A 433 0.21 -4.81 30.10
CA TYR A 433 -0.71 -5.89 29.74
C TYR A 433 0.00 -7.18 29.25
N GLY A 434 1.33 -7.27 29.33
CA GLY A 434 2.08 -8.46 28.96
C GLY A 434 2.14 -8.77 27.46
N LEU A 435 1.78 -7.79 26.63
CA LEU A 435 1.70 -7.89 25.17
C LEU A 435 3.09 -7.68 24.54
N ARG A 436 3.48 -8.56 23.62
CA ARG A 436 4.74 -8.47 22.86
C ARG A 436 4.55 -7.58 21.63
N ILE A 437 5.64 -7.04 21.08
CA ILE A 437 5.58 -5.97 20.06
C ILE A 437 6.30 -6.38 18.77
N ASN A 438 5.60 -6.16 17.66
CA ASN A 438 6.18 -6.00 16.33
C ASN A 438 6.26 -4.50 16.02
N LEU A 439 7.47 -3.93 16.00
CA LEU A 439 7.68 -2.54 15.59
C LEU A 439 7.74 -2.45 14.06
N ASP A 440 6.89 -1.64 13.45
CA ASP A 440 6.74 -1.60 11.99
C ASP A 440 7.02 -0.20 11.43
N LEU A 441 8.08 -0.05 10.61
CA LEU A 441 8.37 1.19 9.89
C LEU A 441 7.45 1.29 8.67
N HIS A 442 6.28 1.91 8.87
CA HIS A 442 5.15 1.84 7.94
C HIS A 442 5.29 2.80 6.74
N GLY A 443 5.91 3.95 6.95
CA GLY A 443 6.25 4.92 5.91
C GLY A 443 7.75 5.20 5.88
N ALA A 444 8.40 4.92 4.74
CA ALA A 444 9.80 5.23 4.50
C ALA A 444 9.99 6.54 3.68
N PRO A 445 11.13 7.24 3.81
CA PRO A 445 11.44 8.42 3.01
C PRO A 445 11.28 8.15 1.50
N GLY A 446 10.51 9.01 0.81
CA GLY A 446 10.21 8.89 -0.61
C GLY A 446 9.11 7.89 -0.98
N SER A 447 8.47 7.22 -0.01
CA SER A 447 7.50 6.12 -0.17
C SER A 447 8.03 4.88 -0.89
N GLN A 448 7.82 3.72 -0.26
CA GLN A 448 8.19 2.39 -0.76
C GLN A 448 7.13 1.71 -1.64
N ASN A 449 5.91 2.28 -1.74
CA ASN A 449 4.78 1.66 -2.44
C ASN A 449 3.85 2.63 -3.20
N GLY A 450 3.97 3.94 -2.94
CA GLY A 450 3.18 4.98 -3.59
C GLY A 450 1.73 5.04 -3.12
N TRP A 451 1.39 4.42 -1.98
CA TRP A 451 0.05 4.38 -1.39
C TRP A 451 -0.06 5.28 -0.15
N ASN A 452 -1.27 5.73 0.17
CA ASN A 452 -1.57 6.73 1.21
C ASN A 452 -1.07 6.38 2.61
N HIS A 453 -1.20 5.13 3.05
CA HIS A 453 -0.75 4.64 4.35
C HIS A 453 0.78 4.73 4.56
N SER A 454 1.58 4.78 3.48
CA SER A 454 3.02 5.12 3.56
C SER A 454 3.32 6.60 3.88
N GLY A 455 2.27 7.42 4.02
CA GLY A 455 2.32 8.87 4.30
C GLY A 455 2.07 9.75 3.07
N HIS A 456 2.47 9.30 1.88
CA HIS A 456 2.44 10.08 0.64
C HIS A 456 2.12 9.18 -0.56
N GLN A 457 0.93 9.34 -1.13
CA GLN A 457 0.49 8.63 -2.33
C GLN A 457 1.02 9.29 -3.60
N GLY A 458 1.60 8.49 -4.50
CA GLY A 458 2.13 8.98 -5.78
C GLY A 458 3.31 8.19 -6.31
N ALA A 459 4.40 8.89 -6.60
CA ALA A 459 5.62 8.31 -7.15
C ALA A 459 6.46 7.63 -6.06
N ILE A 460 6.92 6.41 -6.35
CA ILE A 460 7.81 5.63 -5.47
C ILE A 460 9.23 6.15 -5.68
N ASN A 461 9.78 6.83 -4.67
CA ASN A 461 11.13 7.41 -4.69
C ASN A 461 12.04 6.80 -3.60
N TRP A 462 11.59 5.74 -2.93
CA TRP A 462 12.44 4.88 -2.12
C TRP A 462 13.11 3.83 -3.01
N LEU A 463 14.44 3.83 -3.08
CA LEU A 463 15.27 2.95 -3.95
C LEU A 463 15.08 3.09 -5.48
N ASP A 464 14.05 3.78 -5.97
CA ASP A 464 13.90 4.22 -7.37
C ASP A 464 13.96 5.75 -7.52
N GLY A 465 14.15 6.23 -8.75
CA GLY A 465 14.19 7.65 -9.08
C GLY A 465 15.52 8.33 -8.76
N THR A 466 15.58 9.64 -8.97
CA THR A 466 16.81 10.46 -8.78
C THR A 466 17.32 10.39 -7.34
N ASP A 467 16.41 10.41 -6.37
CA ASP A 467 16.72 10.39 -4.94
C ASP A 467 16.65 8.98 -4.32
N GLY A 468 16.45 7.92 -5.12
CA GLY A 468 16.24 6.55 -4.64
C GLY A 468 17.34 6.05 -3.70
N THR A 469 18.61 6.27 -4.09
CA THR A 469 19.79 5.94 -3.27
C THR A 469 19.86 6.78 -1.98
N LEU A 470 19.51 8.07 -2.05
CA LEU A 470 19.50 8.97 -0.90
C LEU A 470 18.41 8.55 0.10
N ASN A 471 17.22 8.21 -0.38
CA ASN A 471 16.10 7.73 0.44
C ASN A 471 16.36 6.34 1.02
N GLY A 472 17.00 5.44 0.26
CA GLY A 472 17.52 4.17 0.77
C GLY A 472 18.51 4.37 1.92
N GLN A 473 19.49 5.26 1.76
CA GLN A 473 20.47 5.60 2.80
C GLN A 473 19.81 6.25 4.04
N ARG A 474 18.91 7.22 3.84
CA ARG A 474 18.09 7.81 4.91
C ARG A 474 17.39 6.73 5.74
N THR A 475 16.78 5.74 5.08
CA THR A 475 16.12 4.61 5.76
C THR A 475 17.11 3.75 6.56
N LEU A 476 18.32 3.48 6.04
CA LEU A 476 19.39 2.79 6.79
C LEU A 476 19.86 3.59 8.01
N ASP A 477 19.82 4.93 7.96
CA ASP A 477 20.21 5.79 9.08
C ASP A 477 19.09 5.94 10.12
N ILE A 478 17.82 5.89 9.70
CA ILE A 478 16.66 5.71 10.59
C ILE A 478 16.76 4.37 11.34
N HIS A 479 17.03 3.26 10.64
CA HIS A 479 17.30 1.98 11.30
C HIS A 479 18.50 1.99 12.23
N SER A 480 19.54 2.78 11.93
CA SER A 480 20.68 2.98 12.84
C SER A 480 20.21 3.51 14.19
N GLN A 481 19.49 4.63 14.17
CA GLN A 481 19.00 5.32 15.36
C GLN A 481 18.05 4.44 16.17
N LEU A 482 17.06 3.84 15.49
CA LEU A 482 16.07 2.95 16.09
C LEU A 482 16.70 1.70 16.73
N SER A 483 17.63 1.02 16.04
CA SER A 483 18.23 -0.21 16.56
C SER A 483 19.25 0.04 17.67
N THR A 484 20.00 1.15 17.64
CA THR A 484 20.79 1.59 18.80
C THR A 484 19.90 1.90 20.01
N PHE A 485 18.72 2.52 19.80
CA PHE A 485 17.79 2.82 20.88
C PHE A 485 17.11 1.56 21.45
N PHE A 486 16.59 0.67 20.59
CA PHE A 486 15.85 -0.52 21.01
C PHE A 486 16.73 -1.72 21.41
N ALA A 487 18.06 -1.64 21.25
CA ALA A 487 18.99 -2.62 21.83
C ALA A 487 19.17 -2.49 23.36
N GLN A 488 18.59 -1.48 24.01
CA GLN A 488 18.64 -1.32 25.47
C GLN A 488 17.96 -2.50 26.21
N PRO A 489 18.44 -2.91 27.40
CA PRO A 489 17.89 -4.05 28.15
C PRO A 489 16.37 -4.02 28.36
N ARG A 490 15.78 -2.83 28.58
CA ARG A 490 14.34 -2.65 28.80
C ARG A 490 13.44 -3.16 27.66
N TYR A 491 13.97 -3.24 26.45
CA TYR A 491 13.19 -3.62 25.27
C TYR A 491 13.31 -5.09 24.89
N LYS A 492 14.33 -5.80 25.41
CA LYS A 492 14.71 -7.16 25.01
C LYS A 492 13.56 -8.19 25.11
N ASN A 493 12.70 -8.05 26.11
CA ASN A 493 11.61 -9.00 26.40
C ASN A 493 10.30 -8.64 25.69
N ILE A 494 10.17 -7.41 25.21
CA ILE A 494 8.91 -6.85 24.69
C ILE A 494 8.94 -6.54 23.20
N ILE A 495 10.01 -5.93 22.68
CA ILE A 495 10.20 -5.74 21.23
C ILE A 495 10.85 -7.03 20.70
N THR A 496 9.99 -8.01 20.44
CA THR A 496 10.40 -9.34 19.99
C THR A 496 10.48 -9.43 18.48
N ILE A 497 9.78 -8.56 17.75
CA ILE A 497 9.78 -8.48 16.29
C ILE A 497 10.05 -7.02 15.85
N TYR A 498 10.83 -6.85 14.78
CA TYR A 498 11.27 -5.56 14.25
C TYR A 498 11.21 -5.56 12.72
N GLY A 499 10.25 -4.82 12.15
CA GLY A 499 10.06 -4.65 10.71
C GLY A 499 11.05 -3.68 10.08
N LEU A 500 11.57 -4.04 8.91
CA LEU A 500 12.43 -3.17 8.11
C LEU A 500 11.61 -2.09 7.39
N VAL A 501 10.61 -2.48 6.62
CA VAL A 501 9.68 -1.54 5.98
C VAL A 501 8.41 -2.26 5.61
N ASN A 502 7.26 -1.61 5.80
CA ASN A 502 5.97 -2.14 5.38
C ASN A 502 5.85 -2.22 3.85
N GLU A 503 5.31 -3.32 3.32
CA GLU A 503 4.87 -3.46 1.92
C GLU A 503 5.77 -2.82 0.83
N PRO A 504 7.08 -3.11 0.74
CA PRO A 504 7.94 -2.58 -0.32
C PRO A 504 7.48 -3.11 -1.69
N LYS A 505 7.06 -2.24 -2.62
CA LYS A 505 6.32 -2.69 -3.82
C LYS A 505 7.24 -3.22 -4.93
N MET A 506 7.75 -4.44 -4.76
CA MET A 506 8.65 -5.13 -5.71
C MET A 506 7.99 -5.61 -7.02
N THR A 507 6.69 -5.30 -7.22
CA THR A 507 6.03 -5.33 -8.54
C THR A 507 6.28 -4.06 -9.36
N TYR A 508 6.89 -3.04 -8.75
CA TYR A 508 7.42 -1.83 -9.41
C TYR A 508 8.94 -1.69 -9.18
N LEU A 509 9.40 -1.85 -7.94
CA LEU A 509 10.80 -1.73 -7.54
C LEU A 509 11.66 -2.89 -8.08
N ASP A 510 12.94 -2.60 -8.31
CA ASP A 510 13.94 -3.60 -8.68
C ASP A 510 14.25 -4.54 -7.50
N VAL A 511 13.99 -5.84 -7.69
CA VAL A 511 14.06 -6.86 -6.64
C VAL A 511 15.48 -6.98 -6.07
N ASP A 512 16.51 -6.99 -6.93
CA ASP A 512 17.90 -7.15 -6.50
C ASP A 512 18.39 -5.94 -5.70
N THR A 513 17.93 -4.73 -6.06
CA THR A 513 18.17 -3.50 -5.32
C THR A 513 17.54 -3.56 -3.92
N VAL A 514 16.27 -3.99 -3.81
CA VAL A 514 15.58 -4.11 -2.50
C VAL A 514 16.20 -5.22 -1.64
N LEU A 515 16.57 -6.37 -2.22
CA LEU A 515 17.29 -7.45 -1.51
C LEU A 515 18.67 -6.99 -1.04
N THR A 516 19.40 -6.20 -1.83
CA THR A 516 20.71 -5.63 -1.45
C THR A 516 20.58 -4.63 -0.31
N TRP A 517 19.57 -3.76 -0.37
CA TRP A 517 19.25 -2.83 0.73
C TRP A 517 18.86 -3.60 2.00
N THR A 518 18.03 -4.65 1.87
CA THR A 518 17.58 -5.50 2.99
C THR A 518 18.77 -6.16 3.71
N LYS A 519 19.72 -6.74 2.97
CA LYS A 519 20.96 -7.30 3.51
C LYS A 519 21.79 -6.24 4.26
N SER A 520 21.85 -5.01 3.72
CA SER A 520 22.54 -3.88 4.36
C SER A 520 21.84 -3.43 5.65
N ALA A 521 20.50 -3.36 5.63
CA ALA A 521 19.69 -3.02 6.79
C ALA A 521 19.93 -4.03 7.92
N ILE A 522 19.68 -5.33 7.67
CA ILE A 522 19.87 -6.41 8.65
C ILE A 522 21.28 -6.35 9.27
N THR A 523 22.32 -6.23 8.44
CA THR A 523 23.71 -6.15 8.90
C THR A 523 23.92 -4.97 9.86
N LYS A 524 23.36 -3.81 9.54
CA LYS A 524 23.47 -2.59 10.35
C LYS A 524 22.70 -2.68 11.67
N ILE A 525 21.50 -3.26 11.69
CA ILE A 525 20.72 -3.42 12.95
C ILE A 525 21.35 -4.49 13.86
N ARG A 526 21.89 -5.57 13.29
CA ARG A 526 22.60 -6.60 14.06
C ARG A 526 23.92 -6.08 14.64
N ALA A 527 24.64 -5.21 13.94
CA ALA A 527 25.82 -4.53 14.47
C ALA A 527 25.53 -3.62 15.68
N ASN A 528 24.29 -3.11 15.79
CA ASN A 528 23.81 -2.37 16.95
C ASN A 528 23.34 -3.27 18.13
N ASN A 529 23.53 -4.60 18.04
CA ASN A 529 23.15 -5.59 19.04
C ASN A 529 21.62 -5.77 19.26
N LEU A 530 20.77 -5.31 18.34
CA LEU A 530 19.33 -5.60 18.40
C LEU A 530 19.10 -7.09 18.13
N THR A 531 18.48 -7.80 19.08
CA THR A 531 18.32 -9.27 19.07
C THR A 531 16.95 -9.77 18.61
N ALA A 532 15.98 -8.86 18.38
CA ALA A 532 14.63 -9.16 17.90
C ALA A 532 14.62 -9.96 16.58
N ILE A 533 13.54 -10.69 16.33
CA ILE A 533 13.27 -11.28 15.00
C ILE A 533 13.04 -10.12 14.01
N ILE A 534 13.72 -10.14 12.86
CA ILE A 534 13.55 -9.07 11.86
C ILE A 534 12.52 -9.49 10.82
N THR A 535 11.44 -8.71 10.69
CA THR A 535 10.41 -8.87 9.66
C THR A 535 10.72 -8.05 8.43
N PHE A 536 10.34 -8.58 7.26
CA PHE A 536 10.43 -7.91 5.97
C PHE A 536 9.28 -8.36 5.07
N GLY A 537 8.63 -7.43 4.37
CA GLY A 537 7.46 -7.72 3.55
C GLY A 537 7.77 -8.56 2.29
N ASP A 538 6.81 -9.39 1.87
CA ASP A 538 6.93 -10.32 0.72
C ASP A 538 7.12 -9.65 -0.65
N GLY A 539 7.02 -8.32 -0.72
CA GLY A 539 7.24 -7.55 -1.94
C GLY A 539 6.17 -7.68 -3.02
N PHE A 540 5.04 -8.32 -2.71
CA PHE A 540 3.99 -8.72 -3.64
C PHE A 540 4.45 -9.62 -4.80
N ARG A 541 5.62 -10.27 -4.68
CA ARG A 541 6.17 -11.15 -5.72
C ARG A 541 5.70 -12.61 -5.62
N GLY A 542 4.91 -12.95 -4.60
CA GLY A 542 4.39 -14.30 -4.37
C GLY A 542 5.41 -15.23 -3.69
N LEU A 543 4.93 -15.97 -2.68
CA LEU A 543 5.77 -16.57 -1.64
C LEU A 543 6.79 -17.60 -2.13
N ASP A 544 6.44 -18.42 -3.14
CA ASP A 544 7.33 -19.41 -3.77
C ASP A 544 8.67 -18.80 -4.23
N ASN A 545 8.67 -17.55 -4.67
CA ASN A 545 9.86 -16.88 -5.20
C ASN A 545 10.84 -16.43 -4.10
N TRP A 546 10.48 -16.59 -2.81
CA TRP A 546 11.38 -16.38 -1.67
C TRP A 546 12.16 -17.63 -1.25
N GLN A 547 12.00 -18.75 -1.97
CA GLN A 547 12.83 -19.94 -1.75
C GLN A 547 14.33 -19.63 -1.93
N GLY A 548 15.12 -19.89 -0.88
CA GLY A 548 16.56 -19.69 -0.89
C GLY A 548 17.03 -18.25 -0.68
N GLU A 549 16.11 -17.27 -0.61
CA GLU A 549 16.46 -15.87 -0.37
C GLU A 549 16.86 -15.63 1.09
N LEU A 550 17.81 -14.71 1.30
CA LEU A 550 18.29 -14.20 2.60
C LEU A 550 18.74 -15.28 3.63
N GLN A 551 18.97 -16.53 3.22
CA GLN A 551 19.19 -17.66 4.13
C GLN A 551 20.50 -17.58 4.95
N ASP A 552 21.44 -16.71 4.57
CA ASP A 552 22.67 -16.43 5.32
C ASP A 552 22.41 -15.71 6.66
N PHE A 553 21.19 -15.17 6.87
CA PHE A 553 20.82 -14.39 8.05
C PHE A 553 19.90 -15.17 8.99
N LEU A 554 20.19 -15.09 10.29
CA LEU A 554 19.41 -15.72 11.35
C LEU A 554 18.34 -14.78 11.93
N ASN A 555 17.29 -15.39 12.49
CA ASN A 555 16.14 -14.72 13.10
C ASN A 555 15.50 -13.68 12.17
N LEU A 556 15.20 -14.12 10.95
CA LEU A 556 14.36 -13.41 9.98
C LEU A 556 12.96 -14.05 9.92
N LEU A 557 11.96 -13.27 9.54
CA LEU A 557 10.56 -13.67 9.38
C LEU A 557 9.97 -12.97 8.14
N LEU A 558 9.48 -13.74 7.18
CA LEU A 558 8.80 -13.21 6.01
C LEU A 558 7.41 -12.72 6.43
N ASP A 559 7.10 -11.46 6.14
CA ASP A 559 5.83 -10.83 6.50
C ASP A 559 4.90 -10.76 5.27
N VAL A 560 3.68 -11.28 5.40
CA VAL A 560 2.77 -11.52 4.26
C VAL A 560 1.39 -10.96 4.56
N HIS A 561 0.87 -10.12 3.66
CA HIS A 561 -0.45 -9.51 3.83
C HIS A 561 -1.48 -10.21 2.94
N GLN A 562 -2.67 -10.51 3.47
CA GLN A 562 -3.65 -11.39 2.84
C GLN A 562 -5.05 -10.79 2.87
N TYR A 563 -5.57 -10.49 1.68
CA TYR A 563 -6.90 -9.91 1.46
C TYR A 563 -7.50 -10.49 0.17
N VAL A 564 -8.81 -10.77 0.15
CA VAL A 564 -9.53 -11.21 -1.07
C VAL A 564 -10.06 -10.05 -1.93
N ILE A 565 -10.14 -8.84 -1.37
CA ILE A 565 -10.92 -7.72 -1.94
C ILE A 565 -10.17 -6.86 -2.95
N PHE A 566 -8.85 -6.78 -2.87
CA PHE A 566 -8.04 -5.93 -3.76
C PHE A 566 -7.79 -6.56 -5.13
N ASN A 567 -8.33 -7.76 -5.37
CA ASN A 567 -8.18 -8.52 -6.61
C ASN A 567 -9.55 -8.84 -7.22
N ASN A 568 -9.72 -8.53 -8.51
CA ASN A 568 -11.00 -8.65 -9.22
C ASN A 568 -11.54 -10.08 -9.28
N GLN A 569 -10.67 -11.10 -9.33
CA GLN A 569 -11.07 -12.51 -9.37
C GLN A 569 -11.44 -13.03 -7.97
N GLN A 570 -10.78 -12.56 -6.91
CA GLN A 570 -11.03 -12.97 -5.52
C GLN A 570 -12.23 -12.25 -4.88
N ILE A 571 -12.45 -10.96 -5.18
CA ILE A 571 -13.64 -10.22 -4.67
C ILE A 571 -14.94 -10.75 -5.28
N SER A 572 -14.86 -11.29 -6.51
CA SER A 572 -15.98 -11.93 -7.23
C SER A 572 -16.30 -13.35 -6.72
N LEU A 573 -15.59 -13.88 -5.72
CA LEU A 573 -15.86 -15.21 -5.15
C LEU A 573 -17.14 -15.19 -4.29
N PRO A 574 -18.02 -16.20 -4.43
CA PRO A 574 -19.13 -16.42 -3.51
C PRO A 574 -18.70 -16.58 -2.05
N HIS A 575 -19.61 -16.36 -1.09
CA HIS A 575 -19.33 -16.49 0.35
C HIS A 575 -18.76 -17.86 0.74
N SER A 576 -19.31 -18.96 0.21
CA SER A 576 -18.77 -20.32 0.39
C SER A 576 -17.32 -20.45 -0.08
N ASP A 577 -17.02 -19.81 -1.21
CA ASP A 577 -15.78 -19.97 -1.94
C ASP A 577 -14.68 -19.10 -1.34
N LYS A 578 -15.02 -17.94 -0.75
CA LYS A 578 -14.13 -17.14 0.11
C LYS A 578 -13.64 -17.95 1.32
N VAL A 579 -14.56 -18.62 2.03
CA VAL A 579 -14.23 -19.49 3.18
C VAL A 579 -13.43 -20.72 2.74
N ALA A 580 -13.81 -21.37 1.65
CA ALA A 580 -13.05 -22.48 1.08
C ALA A 580 -11.65 -22.05 0.61
N PHE A 581 -11.50 -20.87 -0.01
CA PHE A 581 -10.22 -20.31 -0.45
C PHE A 581 -9.26 -20.08 0.71
N ALA A 582 -9.73 -19.58 1.85
CA ALA A 582 -8.94 -19.56 3.07
C ALA A 582 -8.51 -20.97 3.47
N CYS A 583 -9.49 -21.82 3.80
CA CYS A 583 -9.29 -23.18 4.30
C CYS A 583 -8.41 -24.08 3.42
N SER A 584 -8.39 -23.88 2.09
CA SER A 584 -7.55 -24.68 1.18
C SER A 584 -6.37 -23.90 0.60
N THR A 585 -6.58 -22.74 -0.01
CA THR A 585 -5.55 -22.05 -0.79
C THR A 585 -4.57 -21.33 0.12
N TRP A 586 -5.05 -20.56 1.10
CA TRP A 586 -4.17 -19.92 2.08
C TRP A 586 -3.50 -20.94 3.00
N THR A 587 -4.20 -21.97 3.47
CA THR A 587 -3.60 -23.08 4.24
C THR A 587 -2.41 -23.70 3.50
N ASN A 588 -2.57 -24.07 2.21
CA ASN A 588 -1.48 -24.62 1.41
C ASN A 588 -0.38 -23.60 1.10
N GLN A 589 -0.72 -22.32 0.89
CA GLN A 589 0.26 -21.26 0.64
C GLN A 589 1.12 -20.99 1.88
N THR A 590 0.53 -20.90 3.07
CA THR A 590 1.22 -20.74 4.35
C THR A 590 2.17 -21.91 4.62
N LEU A 591 1.70 -23.15 4.47
CA LEU A 591 2.52 -24.36 4.64
C LEU A 591 3.74 -24.37 3.69
N ARG A 592 3.53 -24.06 2.41
CA ARG A 592 4.61 -24.03 1.40
C ARG A 592 5.59 -22.88 1.60
N SER A 593 5.13 -21.74 2.10
CA SER A 593 6.02 -20.65 2.47
C SER A 593 6.87 -21.02 3.70
N SER A 594 6.24 -21.69 4.68
CA SER A 594 6.83 -22.09 5.97
C SER A 594 7.92 -23.16 5.86
N ASP A 595 7.94 -23.94 4.77
CA ASP A 595 8.98 -24.94 4.49
C ASP A 595 10.07 -24.38 3.55
N LYS A 596 11.33 -24.38 4.01
CA LYS A 596 12.51 -23.98 3.22
C LYS A 596 12.72 -24.80 1.94
N ALA A 597 12.14 -26.01 1.85
CA ALA A 597 12.17 -26.83 0.65
C ALA A 597 11.16 -26.38 -0.44
N THR A 598 10.24 -25.45 -0.14
CA THR A 598 9.29 -24.88 -1.13
C THR A 598 9.08 -23.35 -1.05
N GLY A 599 9.58 -22.69 -0.02
CA GLY A 599 9.48 -21.24 0.21
C GLY A 599 10.61 -20.74 1.14
N PHE A 600 10.35 -19.66 1.88
CA PHE A 600 11.37 -18.97 2.68
C PHE A 600 11.80 -19.72 3.96
N GLY A 601 10.88 -20.46 4.58
CA GLY A 601 10.96 -20.81 5.99
C GLY A 601 10.04 -19.89 6.82
N PRO A 602 10.46 -19.37 7.99
CA PRO A 602 9.59 -18.58 8.88
C PRO A 602 8.71 -17.54 8.19
N THR A 603 7.39 -17.74 8.22
CA THR A 603 6.39 -16.89 7.55
C THR A 603 5.25 -16.52 8.52
N LEU A 604 4.91 -15.23 8.55
CA LEU A 604 3.87 -14.60 9.36
C LEU A 604 2.82 -13.94 8.45
N CYS A 605 1.56 -13.88 8.87
CA CYS A 605 0.57 -13.01 8.24
C CYS A 605 0.41 -11.68 9.03
N GLY A 606 1.21 -10.65 8.74
CA GLY A 606 1.21 -9.38 9.48
C GLY A 606 -0.03 -8.49 9.28
N GLU A 607 -0.79 -8.73 8.21
CA GLU A 607 -2.07 -8.06 7.98
C GLU A 607 -3.07 -8.97 7.26
N TRP A 608 -4.28 -8.99 7.79
CA TRP A 608 -5.49 -9.54 7.16
C TRP A 608 -6.72 -8.91 7.81
N SER A 609 -7.87 -8.97 7.15
CA SER A 609 -9.15 -8.62 7.75
C SER A 609 -10.25 -9.56 7.23
N GLN A 610 -11.44 -9.47 7.80
CA GLN A 610 -12.61 -10.22 7.30
C GLN A 610 -13.43 -9.45 6.29
N ALA A 611 -12.95 -8.28 5.84
CA ALA A 611 -13.62 -7.52 4.80
C ALA A 611 -13.69 -8.35 3.51
N ASP A 612 -14.91 -8.56 3.02
CA ASP A 612 -15.18 -9.41 1.86
C ASP A 612 -15.60 -8.61 0.61
N THR A 613 -15.70 -7.29 0.77
CA THR A 613 -15.93 -6.26 -0.25
C THR A 613 -14.92 -5.12 -0.08
N ASP A 614 -14.60 -4.37 -1.15
CA ASP A 614 -13.75 -3.16 -1.05
C ASP A 614 -14.55 -1.88 -0.79
N CYS A 615 -15.60 -2.00 0.02
CA CYS A 615 -16.63 -0.96 0.21
C CYS A 615 -16.36 0.08 1.29
N ALA A 616 -15.46 -0.19 2.24
CA ALA A 616 -15.23 0.69 3.38
C ALA A 616 -14.82 2.11 2.91
N THR A 617 -15.37 3.14 3.56
CA THR A 617 -15.16 4.54 3.16
C THR A 617 -13.68 4.88 3.11
N TYR A 618 -13.23 5.39 1.95
CA TYR A 618 -11.82 5.72 1.65
C TYR A 618 -10.83 4.53 1.68
N LEU A 619 -11.29 3.28 1.56
CA LEU A 619 -10.40 2.11 1.46
C LEU A 619 -9.47 2.16 0.23
N ASN A 620 -10.01 2.50 -0.95
CA ASN A 620 -9.21 2.79 -2.15
C ASN A 620 -8.71 4.26 -2.18
N ASN A 621 -8.72 4.93 -1.03
CA ASN A 621 -8.43 6.34 -0.76
C ASN A 621 -9.56 7.37 -1.01
N VAL A 622 -9.35 8.60 -0.51
CA VAL A 622 -10.30 9.73 -0.51
C VAL A 622 -10.72 10.10 -1.93
N GLY A 623 -12.03 10.08 -2.18
CA GLY A 623 -12.61 10.39 -3.48
C GLY A 623 -12.52 9.29 -4.53
N VAL A 624 -12.00 8.11 -4.16
CA VAL A 624 -11.91 6.92 -5.02
C VAL A 624 -13.03 5.93 -4.68
N GLY A 625 -13.64 5.33 -5.70
CA GLY A 625 -14.72 4.34 -5.54
C GLY A 625 -14.24 2.90 -5.29
N SER A 626 -15.15 1.94 -5.45
CA SER A 626 -14.93 0.51 -5.18
C SER A 626 -14.98 -0.34 -6.45
N ARG A 627 -14.29 -1.49 -6.44
CA ARG A 627 -14.45 -2.57 -7.44
C ARG A 627 -15.86 -3.14 -7.34
N TRP A 628 -16.35 -3.31 -6.11
CA TRP A 628 -17.68 -3.84 -5.79
C TRP A 628 -18.81 -3.14 -6.54
N GLU A 629 -18.85 -1.79 -6.53
CA GLU A 629 -19.87 -1.00 -7.26
C GLU A 629 -19.46 -0.60 -8.69
N GLY A 630 -18.25 -0.98 -9.13
CA GLY A 630 -17.74 -0.56 -10.44
C GLY A 630 -17.47 0.94 -10.52
N THR A 631 -17.01 1.55 -9.43
CA THR A 631 -16.78 2.99 -9.27
C THR A 631 -15.30 3.34 -9.04
N LEU A 632 -14.41 2.35 -8.96
CA LEU A 632 -12.95 2.53 -8.82
C LEU A 632 -12.38 3.19 -10.09
N ASN A 633 -12.21 4.52 -10.04
CA ASN A 633 -11.55 5.29 -11.09
C ASN A 633 -10.16 5.74 -10.61
N MET A 634 -9.12 5.24 -11.27
CA MET A 634 -7.71 5.52 -10.93
C MET A 634 -7.02 6.45 -11.94
N LEU A 635 -7.73 6.94 -12.96
CA LEU A 635 -7.17 7.79 -14.03
C LEU A 635 -6.65 9.16 -13.52
N SER A 636 -7.31 9.73 -12.52
CA SER A 636 -6.93 11.02 -11.90
C SER A 636 -6.25 10.88 -10.54
N THR A 637 -6.03 9.65 -10.08
CA THR A 637 -5.48 9.35 -8.75
C THR A 637 -3.95 9.40 -8.79
N PRO A 638 -3.26 10.08 -7.86
CA PRO A 638 -1.79 10.08 -7.83
C PRO A 638 -1.23 8.65 -7.71
N GLY A 639 -0.26 8.32 -8.57
CA GLY A 639 0.28 6.96 -8.70
C GLY A 639 -0.66 5.94 -9.39
N GLY A 640 -1.88 6.34 -9.74
CA GLY A 640 -2.87 5.52 -10.43
C GLY A 640 -2.70 5.48 -11.96
N SER A 641 -3.52 4.67 -12.61
CA SER A 641 -3.56 4.51 -14.07
C SER A 641 -4.95 4.08 -14.54
N LEU A 642 -5.21 4.20 -15.85
CA LEU A 642 -6.45 3.69 -16.43
C LEU A 642 -6.54 2.14 -16.30
N ASP A 643 -5.42 1.44 -16.48
CA ASP A 643 -5.32 -0.02 -16.31
C ASP A 643 -5.78 -0.49 -14.91
N GLY A 644 -5.59 0.34 -13.88
CA GLY A 644 -6.04 0.06 -12.50
C GLY A 644 -7.47 0.51 -12.18
N SER A 645 -8.25 0.93 -13.17
CA SER A 645 -9.63 1.39 -12.98
C SER A 645 -10.63 0.26 -13.22
N VAL A 646 -11.55 0.04 -12.27
CA VAL A 646 -12.60 -0.98 -12.34
C VAL A 646 -13.96 -0.28 -12.41
N LEU A 647 -14.37 0.01 -13.65
CA LEU A 647 -15.58 0.77 -13.98
C LEU A 647 -16.76 -0.15 -14.37
N SER A 648 -16.79 -1.35 -13.79
CA SER A 648 -17.85 -2.34 -13.94
C SER A 648 -17.93 -3.17 -12.66
N PRO A 649 -19.11 -3.40 -12.06
CA PRO A 649 -19.22 -4.01 -10.73
C PRO A 649 -18.67 -5.43 -10.66
N THR A 650 -17.88 -5.74 -9.63
CA THR A 650 -17.23 -7.05 -9.42
C THR A 650 -17.79 -7.84 -8.23
N CYS A 651 -19.06 -7.64 -7.85
CA CYS A 651 -19.71 -8.57 -6.93
C CYS A 651 -20.13 -9.86 -7.66
N PRO A 652 -20.17 -11.03 -6.99
CA PRO A 652 -20.43 -12.33 -7.64
C PRO A 652 -21.69 -12.40 -8.50
N THR A 653 -22.74 -11.62 -8.19
CA THR A 653 -23.98 -11.56 -8.99
C THR A 653 -23.85 -10.84 -10.34
N SER A 654 -22.66 -10.32 -10.69
CA SER A 654 -22.43 -9.55 -11.92
C SER A 654 -23.42 -8.37 -12.08
N ASN A 655 -23.72 -7.69 -10.97
CA ASN A 655 -24.67 -6.58 -10.86
C ASN A 655 -26.15 -6.94 -11.11
N SER A 656 -26.53 -8.23 -11.03
CA SER A 656 -27.92 -8.69 -11.15
C SER A 656 -28.25 -9.78 -10.12
N PRO A 657 -28.74 -9.44 -8.90
CA PRO A 657 -29.14 -8.11 -8.42
C PRO A 657 -27.98 -7.12 -8.24
N ARG A 658 -28.28 -5.83 -8.24
CA ARG A 658 -27.29 -4.74 -8.22
C ARG A 658 -26.29 -4.89 -7.06
N CYS A 659 -25.00 -4.76 -7.36
CA CYS A 659 -23.95 -4.61 -6.35
C CYS A 659 -24.11 -3.26 -5.64
N SER A 660 -24.08 -3.24 -4.30
CA SER A 660 -23.97 -1.98 -3.57
C SER A 660 -23.23 -2.12 -2.25
N CYS A 661 -22.52 -1.08 -1.85
CA CYS A 661 -21.82 -0.98 -0.58
C CYS A 661 -22.72 -0.62 0.62
N ALA A 662 -24.02 -0.35 0.39
CA ALA A 662 -24.94 0.12 1.43
C ALA A 662 -25.12 -0.87 2.61
N ASN A 663 -25.11 -2.17 2.33
CA ASN A 663 -25.26 -3.23 3.33
C ASN A 663 -23.94 -3.52 4.05
N ALA A 664 -22.85 -3.72 3.31
CA ALA A 664 -21.49 -3.86 3.86
C ALA A 664 -21.04 -2.68 4.76
N ASN A 665 -21.42 -1.43 4.42
CA ASN A 665 -21.11 -0.24 5.24
C ASN A 665 -22.16 0.06 6.33
N ALA A 666 -23.23 -0.72 6.45
CA ALA A 666 -24.21 -0.52 7.51
C ALA A 666 -23.61 -0.79 8.89
N SER A 667 -24.23 -0.25 9.94
CA SER A 667 -23.90 -0.67 11.31
C SER A 667 -24.11 -2.19 11.46
N PRO A 668 -23.23 -2.94 12.15
CA PRO A 668 -23.41 -4.37 12.40
C PRO A 668 -24.66 -4.73 13.22
N SER A 669 -25.40 -3.73 13.72
CA SER A 669 -26.76 -3.90 14.26
C SER A 669 -27.80 -4.27 13.17
N ALA A 670 -27.57 -3.83 11.93
CA ALA A 670 -28.42 -4.13 10.77
C ALA A 670 -27.96 -5.36 9.96
N TYR A 671 -26.80 -5.96 10.31
CA TYR A 671 -26.28 -7.13 9.59
C TYR A 671 -27.18 -8.36 9.76
N SER A 672 -27.48 -9.04 8.65
CA SER A 672 -28.24 -10.29 8.68
C SER A 672 -27.53 -11.39 9.50
N PRO A 673 -28.26 -12.29 10.18
CA PRO A 673 -27.62 -13.39 10.93
C PRO A 673 -26.72 -14.27 10.06
N ALA A 674 -27.09 -14.48 8.79
CA ALA A 674 -26.29 -15.26 7.84
C ALA A 674 -24.98 -14.55 7.45
N TYR A 675 -25.00 -13.22 7.25
CA TYR A 675 -23.77 -12.46 6.99
C TYR A 675 -22.85 -12.42 8.22
N LYS A 676 -23.43 -12.30 9.43
CA LYS A 676 -22.64 -12.39 10.68
C LYS A 676 -21.94 -13.74 10.82
N GLN A 677 -22.66 -14.83 10.53
CA GLN A 677 -22.10 -16.18 10.55
C GLN A 677 -20.98 -16.32 9.50
N PHE A 678 -21.22 -15.93 8.25
CA PHE A 678 -20.20 -15.93 7.19
C PHE A 678 -18.92 -15.17 7.60
N LEU A 679 -19.06 -13.94 8.12
CA LEU A 679 -17.90 -13.13 8.50
C LEU A 679 -17.08 -13.78 9.62
N LEU A 680 -17.75 -14.37 10.61
CA LEU A 680 -17.09 -15.12 11.70
C LEU A 680 -16.38 -16.37 11.16
N ASP A 681 -17.08 -17.17 10.35
CA ASP A 681 -16.55 -18.41 9.77
C ASP A 681 -15.36 -18.13 8.83
N PHE A 682 -15.42 -17.04 8.06
CA PHE A 682 -14.32 -16.57 7.20
C PHE A 682 -13.13 -16.06 8.02
N ALA A 683 -13.36 -15.37 9.13
CA ALA A 683 -12.29 -14.94 10.03
C ALA A 683 -11.61 -16.14 10.73
N GLU A 684 -12.38 -17.11 11.22
CA GLU A 684 -11.85 -18.30 11.88
C GLU A 684 -11.15 -19.25 10.89
N ALA A 685 -11.61 -19.32 9.63
CA ALA A 685 -10.92 -19.98 8.53
C ALA A 685 -9.55 -19.34 8.25
N GLN A 686 -9.48 -18.01 8.19
CA GLN A 686 -8.24 -17.25 8.03
C GLN A 686 -7.26 -17.51 9.18
N MET A 687 -7.71 -17.40 10.43
CA MET A 687 -6.89 -17.72 11.61
C MET A 687 -6.34 -19.15 11.56
N HIS A 688 -7.14 -20.14 11.16
CA HIS A 688 -6.67 -21.53 10.96
C HIS A 688 -5.56 -21.63 9.90
N SER A 689 -5.73 -20.95 8.76
CA SER A 689 -4.78 -20.97 7.64
C SER A 689 -3.45 -20.30 7.95
N PHE A 690 -3.45 -19.23 8.75
CA PHE A 690 -2.23 -18.51 9.13
C PHE A 690 -1.52 -19.14 10.33
N GLU A 691 -2.24 -19.87 11.19
CA GLU A 691 -1.66 -20.71 12.26
C GLU A 691 -1.01 -22.01 11.76
N GLN A 692 -1.02 -22.27 10.45
CA GLN A 692 -0.10 -23.25 9.82
C GLN A 692 1.33 -22.70 9.65
N GLY A 693 1.50 -21.39 9.81
CA GLY A 693 2.79 -20.70 9.81
C GLY A 693 3.13 -20.22 11.21
N TRP A 694 3.69 -19.01 11.34
CA TRP A 694 4.03 -18.42 12.64
C TRP A 694 2.85 -17.70 13.30
N GLY A 695 1.64 -17.74 12.70
CA GLY A 695 0.45 -17.04 13.18
C GLY A 695 0.18 -15.76 12.39
N TRP A 696 -0.47 -14.79 13.02
CA TRP A 696 -1.10 -13.67 12.34
C TRP A 696 -1.26 -12.41 13.19
N PHE A 697 -1.44 -11.26 12.52
CA PHE A 697 -1.88 -9.99 13.09
C PHE A 697 -3.10 -9.47 12.31
N TYR A 698 -4.22 -9.23 12.99
CA TYR A 698 -5.42 -8.68 12.34
C TYR A 698 -5.27 -7.16 12.08
N TRP A 699 -5.77 -6.68 10.95
CA TRP A 699 -5.81 -5.26 10.58
C TRP A 699 -7.25 -4.72 10.68
N THR A 700 -7.60 -3.89 11.66
CA THR A 700 -6.84 -3.30 12.78
C THR A 700 -7.64 -3.43 14.08
N TRP A 701 -7.12 -3.00 15.24
CA TRP A 701 -7.86 -3.06 16.50
C TRP A 701 -9.15 -2.23 16.48
N LYS A 702 -9.10 -1.00 15.93
CA LYS A 702 -10.20 -0.03 15.95
C LYS A 702 -10.19 0.85 14.70
N THR A 703 -11.36 1.20 14.20
CA THR A 703 -11.59 2.22 13.16
C THR A 703 -12.73 3.15 13.63
N GLU A 704 -12.96 4.29 12.96
CA GLU A 704 -14.09 5.17 13.31
C GLU A 704 -15.44 4.68 12.75
N SER A 705 -15.44 4.02 11.60
CA SER A 705 -16.68 3.58 10.92
C SER A 705 -16.52 2.37 9.98
N ALA A 706 -15.33 1.80 9.87
CA ALA A 706 -15.04 0.67 8.98
C ALA A 706 -15.14 -0.66 9.76
N TRP A 707 -16.36 -1.10 10.02
CA TRP A 707 -16.67 -2.18 10.97
C TRP A 707 -15.97 -3.52 10.69
N GLN A 708 -15.82 -3.88 9.41
CA GLN A 708 -15.18 -5.13 8.96
C GLN A 708 -13.64 -5.12 9.13
N TRP A 709 -13.10 -3.99 9.59
CA TRP A 709 -11.68 -3.70 9.82
C TRP A 709 -11.39 -3.33 11.28
N SER A 710 -12.39 -3.41 12.17
CA SER A 710 -12.24 -3.13 13.60
C SER A 710 -12.44 -4.41 14.40
N TYR A 711 -11.36 -4.95 14.98
CA TYR A 711 -11.47 -6.14 15.82
C TYR A 711 -12.35 -5.88 17.05
N LYS A 712 -12.20 -4.71 17.66
CA LYS A 712 -12.97 -4.25 18.82
C LYS A 712 -14.49 -4.27 18.56
N ASP A 713 -14.91 -3.70 17.44
CA ASP A 713 -16.34 -3.64 17.10
C ASP A 713 -16.85 -4.96 16.53
N GLY A 714 -16.00 -5.74 15.87
CA GLY A 714 -16.36 -7.07 15.40
C GLY A 714 -16.62 -8.07 16.54
N ILE A 715 -15.86 -7.99 17.65
CA ILE A 715 -16.19 -8.69 18.91
C ILE A 715 -17.60 -8.30 19.36
N ALA A 716 -17.89 -7.01 19.48
CA ALA A 716 -19.16 -6.50 20.00
C ALA A 716 -20.36 -6.83 19.08
N ALA A 717 -20.12 -6.90 17.77
CA ALA A 717 -21.11 -7.25 16.77
C ALA A 717 -21.38 -8.75 16.66
N GLY A 718 -20.53 -9.61 17.24
CA GLY A 718 -20.60 -11.07 17.12
C GLY A 718 -20.10 -11.62 15.79
N ILE A 719 -19.23 -10.88 15.10
CA ILE A 719 -18.64 -11.24 13.79
C ILE A 719 -17.14 -11.59 13.88
N LEU A 720 -16.57 -11.54 15.09
CA LEU A 720 -15.24 -12.04 15.47
C LEU A 720 -15.32 -12.83 16.78
N PRO A 721 -14.39 -13.78 17.03
CA PRO A 721 -14.41 -14.57 18.26
C PRO A 721 -14.01 -13.72 19.48
N GLN A 722 -14.64 -13.99 20.63
CA GLN A 722 -14.45 -13.22 21.87
C GLN A 722 -13.05 -13.40 22.49
N LYS A 723 -12.41 -14.53 22.17
CA LYS A 723 -10.99 -14.79 22.40
C LYS A 723 -10.38 -15.25 21.08
N THR A 724 -9.14 -14.86 20.79
CA THR A 724 -8.40 -15.28 19.58
C THR A 724 -8.35 -16.80 19.34
N TRP A 725 -8.58 -17.62 20.37
CA TRP A 725 -8.63 -19.09 20.32
C TRP A 725 -10.03 -19.74 20.49
N ASP A 726 -11.06 -18.97 20.83
CA ASP A 726 -12.42 -19.47 21.07
C ASP A 726 -13.22 -19.50 19.75
N ARG A 727 -12.95 -20.54 18.95
CA ARG A 727 -13.47 -20.70 17.58
C ARG A 727 -14.60 -21.74 17.53
N LYS A 728 -15.59 -21.48 16.68
CA LYS A 728 -16.81 -22.29 16.49
C LYS A 728 -16.79 -23.02 15.14
N TYR A 729 -16.27 -22.37 14.12
CA TYR A 729 -16.06 -22.92 12.79
C TYR A 729 -14.80 -23.78 12.74
N SER A 730 -14.74 -24.70 11.79
CA SER A 730 -13.53 -25.47 11.48
C SER A 730 -13.50 -25.86 10.01
N CYS A 731 -12.34 -25.66 9.37
CA CYS A 731 -12.14 -25.98 7.96
C CYS A 731 -12.50 -27.43 7.64
N GLY A 732 -13.41 -27.60 6.67
CA GLY A 732 -14.06 -28.88 6.35
C GLY A 732 -15.56 -28.92 6.70
N GLN A 733 -16.05 -27.97 7.51
CA GLN A 733 -17.48 -27.71 7.66
C GLN A 733 -18.02 -26.98 6.42
N GLY A 734 -18.86 -27.65 5.63
CA GLY A 734 -19.56 -27.01 4.50
C GLY A 734 -20.80 -26.25 4.99
N VAL A 735 -20.78 -24.92 4.89
CA VAL A 735 -21.90 -24.04 5.26
C VAL A 735 -22.53 -23.44 4.00
N ASP A 736 -23.84 -23.64 3.83
CA ASP A 736 -24.62 -23.10 2.71
C ASP A 736 -25.23 -21.74 3.09
N TYR A 737 -24.42 -20.68 3.01
CA TYR A 737 -24.87 -19.32 3.34
C TYR A 737 -26.01 -18.84 2.42
N ALA A 738 -26.03 -19.27 1.16
CA ALA A 738 -27.12 -18.97 0.23
C ALA A 738 -28.43 -19.65 0.66
N GLY A 739 -28.37 -20.91 1.10
CA GLY A 739 -29.48 -21.61 1.75
C GLY A 739 -29.92 -20.99 3.09
N MET A 740 -29.03 -20.30 3.80
CA MET A 740 -29.36 -19.44 4.96
C MET A 740 -29.96 -18.08 4.56
N GLY A 741 -30.08 -17.76 3.27
CA GLY A 741 -30.65 -16.51 2.76
C GLY A 741 -29.65 -15.35 2.66
N LEU A 742 -28.33 -15.60 2.72
CA LEU A 742 -27.33 -14.60 2.37
C LEU A 742 -27.31 -14.40 0.86
N ALA A 743 -27.41 -13.15 0.41
CA ALA A 743 -27.35 -12.80 -1.01
C ALA A 743 -25.90 -12.50 -1.42
N GLU A 744 -25.47 -13.00 -2.58
CA GLU A 744 -24.09 -12.83 -3.09
C GLU A 744 -23.74 -11.39 -3.57
N ASN A 745 -24.56 -10.39 -3.23
CA ASN A 745 -24.35 -8.96 -3.50
C ASN A 745 -24.46 -8.09 -2.23
N TYR A 746 -24.30 -8.72 -1.05
CA TYR A 746 -24.41 -8.09 0.27
C TYR A 746 -23.30 -7.05 0.53
#